data_AF-A0A5D2P213-F1
#
_entry.id   AF-A0A5D2P213-F1
#
_cell.length_a   1.000
_cell.length_b   1.000
_cell.length_c   1.000
_cell.angle_alpha   90.00
_cell.angle_beta   90.00
_cell.angle_gamma   90.00
#
_symmetry.space_group_name_H-M   'P 1'
#
loop_
_entity.id
_entity.type
_entity.pdbx_description
1 polymer ?
#
loop_
_entity_poly.entity_id
_entity_poly.type
_entity_poly.pdbx_seq_one_letter_code
_entity_poly.pdbx_strand_id
1 'polypeptide(L)'
;MFIFRLKLFIWVLLSISYLAFFTSASLCKQFVQQTTRQFEQETDRFWEFQEQSNRWVEVKLPFDLVSCVNDNCNKVGLIDQTKGTKEENLGNEKDASNQNNNSMKDGNIGRLDENSYANLPQRKRISLTKMSDTSIWVTGGSGSIYERFWNGVQWVIAPHDLHLSAGSAVSVLIVNQTILAISEEGNLYQMQLGDNSQPIWVEFKPAFNQSTNEEAEQSSVIQIKSSTVSYDGQRVYFCTKNGLLLELSEVEPPRWENHGRPPGADVAAIADAARIRAEVVYTISSAGDLYEYDKNSRPSWKKHLKSVDASKEGSLIPLMGCTVHGLIGDHSISLFLLTKGGKLVERRLYQRKWKWINHESPEDHHLTSITPLLEDEPNETFISLFLTTSTGSVFEYRIPNHSGTAQENQISVTWLNHMHPPNAKAARGIAGLRFQLGRTLFALDDGRLAELHMPNLGGENSGPTHQFNMRKKVSSKYVWSILDAPETEGWNAEYCTEERGPMNCIAGIKDESNDAGNTRSLTRRRKGNKAQQEYLSPSTSRSALAETSKEYSFPDNWTNTNFRLRMMQAGVSFFMVTDEGLTFEYLYTENVWLWLRHDHSTPMRGSLGNYNGSLFFVDIYGTLLIRERTGNDLAWINCTAMRKGTQVTAGPPWDGKLKVTAEDALFFVSKSGRLLQFTVALRKFKWKYCRNPPETKLACIIDQEIFRENIVFVVGRNGRLYQYNKVTELWHEHHQSQHLVLSRLPGTAIRPSFFSLTGSLFMLSEDGGLVEYHWNAWDG
;
A
#
# COMPACT_ATOMS: atom_id res chain seq x y z
N MET A 1 -44.93 -46.68 2.77
CA MET A 1 -43.62 -46.16 2.30
C MET A 1 -43.72 -45.38 0.97
N PHE A 2 -44.57 -45.80 0.02
CA PHE A 2 -44.80 -45.09 -1.26
C PHE A 2 -45.45 -43.70 -1.10
N ILE A 3 -46.44 -43.58 -0.19
CA ILE A 3 -47.16 -42.32 0.06
C ILE A 3 -46.24 -41.23 0.67
N PHE A 4 -45.26 -41.63 1.48
CA PHE A 4 -44.30 -40.71 2.08
C PHE A 4 -43.30 -40.18 1.06
N ARG A 5 -42.85 -41.03 0.13
CA ARG A 5 -41.98 -40.60 -0.98
C ARG A 5 -42.71 -39.72 -1.99
N LEU A 6 -44.00 -39.99 -2.24
CA LEU A 6 -44.82 -39.14 -3.10
C LEU A 6 -45.06 -37.75 -2.48
N LYS A 7 -45.34 -37.68 -1.17
CA LYS A 7 -45.44 -36.39 -0.46
C LYS A 7 -44.13 -35.61 -0.47
N LEU A 8 -42.99 -36.28 -0.26
CA LEU A 8 -41.68 -35.63 -0.31
C LEU A 8 -41.37 -35.12 -1.74
N PHE A 9 -41.71 -35.89 -2.77
CA PHE A 9 -41.48 -35.52 -4.16
C PHE A 9 -42.37 -34.33 -4.60
N ILE A 10 -43.63 -34.30 -4.16
CA ILE A 10 -44.54 -33.17 -4.37
C ILE A 10 -44.04 -31.93 -3.61
N TRP A 11 -43.47 -32.09 -2.41
CA TRP A 11 -42.91 -30.98 -1.64
C TRP A 11 -41.63 -30.42 -2.27
N VAL A 12 -40.80 -31.28 -2.87
CA VAL A 12 -39.62 -30.89 -3.65
C VAL A 12 -40.02 -30.19 -4.95
N LEU A 13 -41.06 -30.66 -5.66
CA LEU A 13 -41.59 -29.99 -6.85
C LEU A 13 -42.23 -28.63 -6.54
N LEU A 14 -42.93 -28.51 -5.40
CA LEU A 14 -43.49 -27.25 -4.94
C LEU A 14 -42.40 -26.25 -4.50
N SER A 15 -41.32 -26.72 -3.89
CA SER A 15 -40.18 -25.84 -3.53
C SER A 15 -39.36 -25.40 -4.75
N ILE A 16 -39.19 -26.26 -5.76
CA ILE A 16 -38.55 -25.89 -7.04
C ILE A 16 -39.41 -24.91 -7.85
N SER A 17 -40.74 -25.04 -7.81
CA SER A 17 -41.63 -24.07 -8.46
C SER A 17 -41.70 -22.73 -7.72
N TYR A 18 -41.57 -22.70 -6.38
CA TYR A 18 -41.39 -21.45 -5.64
C TYR A 18 -40.03 -20.76 -5.95
N LEU A 19 -38.95 -21.53 -6.16
CA LEU A 19 -37.66 -20.99 -6.62
C LEU A 19 -37.71 -20.49 -8.09
N ALA A 20 -38.53 -21.10 -8.94
CA ALA A 20 -38.79 -20.63 -10.29
C ALA A 20 -39.66 -19.35 -10.34
N PHE A 21 -40.56 -19.15 -9.36
CA PHE A 21 -41.39 -17.93 -9.25
C PHE A 21 -40.67 -16.76 -8.57
N PHE A 22 -39.61 -17.00 -7.79
CA PHE A 22 -38.71 -15.93 -7.32
C PHE A 22 -37.59 -15.57 -8.31
N THR A 23 -37.45 -16.31 -9.42
CA THR A 23 -36.46 -16.04 -10.48
C THR A 23 -37.06 -15.49 -11.77
N SER A 24 -38.38 -15.20 -11.81
CA SER A 24 -39.05 -14.51 -12.93
C SER A 24 -39.32 -13.02 -12.67
N ALA A 25 -38.42 -12.35 -11.96
CA ALA A 25 -38.35 -10.89 -11.87
C ALA A 25 -36.93 -10.42 -12.22
N SER A 26 -36.42 -10.85 -13.39
CA SER A 26 -35.28 -10.21 -14.03
C SER A 26 -35.56 -10.04 -15.53
N LEU A 27 -36.09 -8.89 -15.87
CA LEU A 27 -35.98 -8.34 -17.23
C LEU A 27 -35.97 -6.81 -17.19
N CYS A 28 -35.19 -6.25 -16.26
CA CYS A 28 -34.56 -4.95 -16.52
C CYS A 28 -33.21 -5.24 -17.19
N LYS A 29 -33.14 -4.98 -18.49
CA LYS A 29 -31.89 -4.93 -19.23
C LYS A 29 -30.95 -3.95 -18.53
N GLN A 30 -29.70 -4.35 -18.35
CA GLN A 30 -28.61 -3.47 -17.97
C GLN A 30 -28.63 -2.21 -18.85
N PHE A 31 -28.97 -1.07 -18.26
CA PHE A 31 -28.60 0.21 -18.84
C PHE A 31 -27.10 0.36 -18.65
N VAL A 32 -26.36 0.18 -19.74
CA VAL A 32 -24.97 0.60 -19.85
C VAL A 32 -24.97 2.11 -19.65
N GLN A 33 -24.49 2.58 -18.50
CA GLN A 33 -24.27 4.00 -18.26
C GLN A 33 -23.00 4.40 -19.02
N GLN A 34 -23.17 4.70 -20.32
CA GLN A 34 -22.11 5.33 -21.12
C GLN A 34 -21.75 6.67 -20.49
N THR A 35 -20.47 6.85 -20.19
CA THR A 35 -19.91 8.13 -19.78
C THR A 35 -20.08 9.17 -20.89
N THR A 36 -20.65 10.32 -20.51
CA THR A 36 -20.56 11.63 -21.19
C THR A 36 -20.57 11.61 -22.73
N ARG A 37 -21.76 11.42 -23.31
CA ARG A 37 -22.13 12.15 -24.53
C ARG A 37 -22.80 13.45 -24.11
N GLN A 38 -22.33 14.59 -24.59
CA GLN A 38 -23.15 15.81 -24.57
C GLN A 38 -24.45 15.52 -25.32
N PHE A 39 -25.59 15.81 -24.70
CA PHE A 39 -26.89 15.60 -25.31
C PHE A 39 -27.10 16.68 -26.37
N GLU A 40 -26.92 16.33 -27.64
CA GLU A 40 -27.46 17.12 -28.75
C GLU A 40 -28.95 16.80 -28.88
N GLN A 41 -29.79 17.81 -28.74
CA GLN A 41 -31.22 17.67 -28.96
C GLN A 41 -31.46 17.51 -30.48
N GLU A 42 -31.69 16.28 -30.94
CA GLU A 42 -31.93 16.01 -32.37
C GLU A 42 -33.33 16.43 -32.85
N THR A 43 -34.30 16.68 -31.94
CA THR A 43 -35.69 17.00 -32.33
C THR A 43 -36.38 18.01 -31.40
N ASP A 44 -37.26 18.83 -31.99
CA ASP A 44 -38.07 19.83 -31.29
C ASP A 44 -39.48 19.31 -30.93
N ARG A 45 -39.74 18.01 -31.10
CA ARG A 45 -41.04 17.37 -30.90
C ARG A 45 -41.01 16.45 -29.70
N PHE A 46 -41.88 16.72 -28.73
CA PHE A 46 -41.97 15.95 -27.49
C PHE A 46 -43.29 15.18 -27.44
N TRP A 47 -43.30 14.02 -26.81
CA TRP A 47 -44.48 13.13 -26.74
C TRP A 47 -44.68 12.66 -25.30
N GLU A 48 -45.94 12.64 -24.85
CA GLU A 48 -46.36 12.10 -23.55
C GLU A 48 -47.20 10.85 -23.76
N PHE A 49 -46.99 9.85 -22.91
CA PHE A 49 -47.76 8.61 -22.95
C PHE A 49 -49.03 8.77 -22.11
N GLN A 50 -50.19 8.76 -22.77
CA GLN A 50 -51.47 8.90 -22.08
C GLN A 50 -52.00 7.51 -21.69
N GLU A 51 -51.87 7.13 -20.41
CA GLU A 51 -52.24 5.80 -19.91
C GLU A 51 -53.69 5.41 -20.20
N GLN A 52 -54.63 6.37 -20.16
CA GLN A 52 -56.06 6.11 -20.38
C GLN A 52 -56.38 5.66 -21.81
N SER A 53 -55.63 6.15 -22.80
CA SER A 53 -55.82 5.84 -24.22
C SER A 53 -54.75 4.88 -24.76
N ASN A 54 -53.76 4.55 -23.94
CA ASN A 54 -52.62 3.67 -24.22
C ASN A 54 -51.87 4.07 -25.50
N ARG A 55 -51.72 5.39 -25.74
CA ARG A 55 -51.11 5.98 -26.93
C ARG A 55 -50.16 7.12 -26.56
N TRP A 56 -49.12 7.27 -27.37
CA TRP A 56 -48.23 8.44 -27.32
C TRP A 56 -48.89 9.62 -28.05
N VAL A 57 -48.98 10.76 -27.38
CA VAL A 57 -49.57 11.99 -27.91
C VAL A 57 -48.51 13.09 -27.89
N GLU A 58 -48.39 13.85 -28.99
CA GLU A 58 -47.41 14.95 -29.10
C GLU A 58 -47.81 16.08 -28.15
N VAL A 59 -46.89 16.51 -27.29
CA VAL A 59 -47.11 17.61 -26.34
C VAL A 59 -46.71 18.94 -26.95
N LYS A 60 -47.56 19.95 -26.73
CA LYS A 60 -47.28 21.33 -27.15
C LYS A 60 -46.43 22.02 -26.08
N LEU A 61 -45.32 22.62 -26.50
CA LEU A 61 -44.45 23.43 -25.64
C LEU A 61 -45.07 24.82 -25.36
N PRO A 62 -44.83 25.42 -24.18
CA PRO A 62 -44.01 24.90 -23.08
C PRO A 62 -44.75 23.81 -22.28
N PHE A 63 -44.01 22.78 -21.87
CA PHE A 63 -44.55 21.60 -21.19
C PHE A 63 -43.97 21.44 -19.78
N ASP A 64 -44.86 21.33 -18.79
CA ASP A 64 -44.49 21.15 -17.38
C ASP A 64 -44.11 19.69 -17.11
N LEU A 65 -42.88 19.46 -16.63
CA LEU A 65 -42.48 18.14 -16.17
C LEU A 65 -43.02 17.92 -14.75
N VAL A 66 -43.85 16.89 -14.59
CA VAL A 66 -44.50 16.56 -13.32
C VAL A 66 -44.06 15.17 -12.87
N SER A 67 -43.70 15.04 -11.60
CA SER A 67 -43.37 13.76 -10.97
C SER A 67 -44.45 13.44 -9.93
N CYS A 68 -45.07 12.28 -10.09
CA CYS A 68 -46.13 11.80 -9.20
C CYS A 68 -45.61 10.62 -8.40
N VAL A 69 -45.71 10.71 -7.07
CA VAL A 69 -45.49 9.56 -6.17
C VAL A 69 -46.72 9.42 -5.30
N ASN A 70 -47.36 8.25 -5.33
CA ASN A 70 -48.60 7.95 -4.61
C ASN A 70 -49.73 8.96 -4.90
N ASP A 71 -50.03 9.18 -6.18
CA ASP A 71 -51.08 10.10 -6.68
C ASP A 71 -50.93 11.58 -6.27
N ASN A 72 -49.80 11.96 -5.66
CA ASN A 72 -49.48 13.35 -5.37
C ASN A 72 -48.41 13.84 -6.36
N CYS A 73 -48.84 14.69 -7.29
CA CYS A 73 -48.06 15.13 -8.44
C CYS A 73 -47.47 16.52 -8.22
N ASN A 74 -46.13 16.63 -8.22
CA ASN A 74 -45.42 17.90 -8.09
C ASN A 74 -44.66 18.24 -9.38
N LYS A 75 -44.69 19.52 -9.77
CA LYS A 75 -43.92 20.05 -10.90
C LYS A 75 -42.42 20.05 -10.56
N VAL A 76 -41.63 19.33 -11.35
CA VAL A 76 -40.18 19.16 -11.20
C VAL A 76 -39.38 19.95 -12.26
N GLY A 77 -40.01 20.44 -13.32
CA GLY A 77 -39.34 21.26 -14.33
C GLY A 77 -40.26 21.82 -15.41
N LEU A 78 -39.69 22.53 -16.38
CA LEU A 78 -40.35 23.08 -17.56
C LEU A 78 -39.47 22.81 -18.80
N ILE A 79 -40.08 22.35 -19.89
CA ILE A 79 -39.45 22.32 -21.22
C ILE A 79 -39.96 23.53 -22.00
N ASP A 80 -39.04 24.41 -22.39
CA ASP A 80 -39.34 25.65 -23.11
C ASP A 80 -38.79 25.58 -24.56
N GLN A 81 -39.31 26.41 -25.48
CA GLN A 81 -38.81 26.44 -26.87
C GLN A 81 -37.45 27.13 -26.95
N THR A 82 -36.36 26.37 -27.11
CA THR A 82 -35.01 26.90 -27.36
C THR A 82 -34.85 27.36 -28.82
N LYS A 83 -34.61 28.66 -29.03
CA LYS A 83 -34.17 29.20 -30.33
C LYS A 83 -32.73 28.74 -30.60
N GLY A 84 -32.55 27.87 -31.60
CA GLY A 84 -31.26 27.33 -32.00
C GLY A 84 -30.21 28.38 -32.37
N THR A 85 -28.98 28.14 -31.91
CA THR A 85 -27.74 28.85 -32.21
C THR A 85 -27.38 28.71 -33.69
N LYS A 86 -27.14 29.83 -34.40
CA LYS A 86 -26.54 29.84 -35.76
C LYS A 86 -25.07 30.26 -35.63
N GLU A 87 -24.15 29.38 -35.98
CA GLU A 87 -22.79 29.77 -36.40
C GLU A 87 -22.74 29.97 -37.92
N GLU A 88 -22.18 31.12 -38.29
CA GLU A 88 -21.44 31.49 -39.51
C GLU A 88 -21.97 31.08 -40.89
N ASN A 89 -22.46 32.08 -41.63
CA ASN A 89 -22.07 32.33 -43.03
C ASN A 89 -22.32 33.80 -43.38
N LEU A 90 -21.22 34.55 -43.46
CA LEU A 90 -21.15 35.86 -44.12
C LEU A 90 -20.87 35.64 -45.61
N GLY A 91 -21.77 36.11 -46.47
CA GLY A 91 -21.57 36.08 -47.92
C GLY A 91 -22.69 36.72 -48.73
N ASN A 92 -22.58 38.04 -48.90
CA ASN A 92 -23.14 38.90 -49.97
C ASN A 92 -24.65 39.13 -50.04
N GLU A 93 -25.08 40.37 -49.78
CA GLU A 93 -25.34 41.32 -50.88
C GLU A 93 -25.42 42.77 -50.35
N LYS A 94 -25.23 43.70 -51.28
CA LYS A 94 -24.83 45.11 -51.11
C LYS A 94 -26.05 46.00 -50.83
N ASP A 95 -25.88 47.09 -50.07
CA ASP A 95 -25.65 48.45 -50.62
C ASP A 95 -25.73 49.58 -49.58
N ALA A 96 -24.74 50.49 -49.71
CA ALA A 96 -24.70 51.95 -49.54
C ALA A 96 -25.37 52.61 -48.29
N SER A 97 -24.63 53.22 -47.35
CA SER A 97 -24.03 54.59 -47.36
C SER A 97 -24.13 55.10 -45.90
N ASN A 98 -23.28 55.90 -45.27
CA ASN A 98 -22.42 57.00 -45.66
C ASN A 98 -21.28 57.20 -44.64
N GLN A 99 -20.22 57.83 -45.11
CA GLN A 99 -19.04 58.32 -44.40
C GLN A 99 -19.37 59.22 -43.19
N ASN A 100 -18.57 59.14 -42.10
CA ASN A 100 -17.68 60.25 -41.72
C ASN A 100 -16.73 59.92 -40.56
N ASN A 101 -15.50 60.38 -40.74
CA ASN A 101 -14.41 60.42 -39.77
C ASN A 101 -14.70 61.41 -38.63
N ASN A 102 -14.31 61.09 -37.38
CA ASN A 102 -13.27 61.83 -36.63
C ASN A 102 -13.32 61.61 -35.11
N SER A 103 -12.10 61.61 -34.56
CA SER A 103 -11.69 62.13 -33.24
C SER A 103 -11.73 61.22 -32.00
N MET A 104 -10.52 61.01 -31.48
CA MET A 104 -10.17 60.76 -30.08
C MET A 104 -11.06 61.50 -29.08
N LYS A 105 -11.57 60.79 -28.08
CA LYS A 105 -11.45 61.14 -26.66
C LYS A 105 -11.93 60.00 -25.75
N ASP A 106 -11.30 59.98 -24.58
CA ASP A 106 -11.46 59.11 -23.41
C ASP A 106 -12.82 58.44 -23.19
N GLY A 107 -12.76 57.19 -22.76
CA GLY A 107 -13.89 56.47 -22.15
C GLY A 107 -13.46 55.14 -21.55
N ASN A 108 -13.17 55.15 -20.24
CA ASN A 108 -13.28 54.03 -19.30
C ASN A 108 -12.96 52.62 -19.83
N ILE A 109 -11.71 52.18 -19.61
CA ILE A 109 -11.38 50.76 -19.52
C ILE A 109 -12.13 50.20 -18.30
N GLY A 110 -13.30 49.65 -18.56
CA GLY A 110 -13.99 48.72 -17.68
C GLY A 110 -13.12 47.48 -17.52
N ARG A 111 -12.34 47.48 -16.44
CA ARG A 111 -12.08 46.36 -15.53
C ARG A 111 -12.70 45.03 -16.01
N LEU A 112 -11.91 44.25 -16.75
CA LEU A 112 -12.09 42.80 -16.84
C LEU A 112 -11.45 42.21 -15.58
N ASP A 113 -12.27 42.02 -14.56
CA ASP A 113 -11.91 41.24 -13.37
C ASP A 113 -11.68 39.77 -13.77
N GLU A 114 -10.52 39.27 -13.37
CA GLU A 114 -10.25 37.94 -12.79
C GLU A 114 -10.32 36.68 -13.68
N ASN A 115 -9.15 36.29 -14.18
CA ASN A 115 -8.77 34.91 -14.45
C ASN A 115 -8.82 34.08 -13.15
N SER A 116 -9.98 33.49 -12.82
CA SER A 116 -10.08 32.49 -11.75
C SER A 116 -9.98 31.09 -12.33
N TYR A 117 -8.81 30.45 -12.19
CA TYR A 117 -8.71 29.01 -12.41
C TYR A 117 -9.67 28.31 -11.45
N ALA A 118 -10.60 27.51 -11.98
CA ALA A 118 -11.56 26.77 -11.17
C ALA A 118 -10.83 25.83 -10.20
N ASN A 119 -10.98 26.10 -8.90
CA ASN A 119 -10.36 25.30 -7.84
C ASN A 119 -10.94 23.89 -7.80
N LEU A 120 -10.09 22.87 -7.64
CA LEU A 120 -10.55 21.49 -7.47
C LEU A 120 -11.34 21.31 -6.16
N PRO A 121 -12.30 20.36 -6.11
CA PRO A 121 -12.99 20.00 -4.88
C PRO A 121 -12.03 19.35 -3.89
N GLN A 122 -12.19 19.66 -2.59
CA GLN A 122 -11.41 19.01 -1.54
C GLN A 122 -12.04 17.66 -1.19
N ARG A 123 -11.27 16.58 -1.36
CA ARG A 123 -11.69 15.23 -0.98
C ARG A 123 -11.39 14.99 0.49
N LYS A 124 -12.41 14.64 1.28
CA LYS A 124 -12.29 14.50 2.74
C LYS A 124 -11.79 13.13 3.20
N ARG A 125 -11.92 12.10 2.37
CA ARG A 125 -11.71 10.69 2.75
C ARG A 125 -10.39 10.10 2.27
N ILE A 126 -9.55 10.90 1.61
CA ILE A 126 -8.29 10.41 1.04
C ILE A 126 -7.17 10.55 2.06
N SER A 127 -6.45 9.45 2.30
CA SER A 127 -5.24 9.46 3.13
C SER A 127 -4.18 8.52 2.57
N LEU A 128 -2.91 8.88 2.72
CA LEU A 128 -1.76 8.04 2.37
C LEU A 128 -0.87 7.84 3.59
N THR A 129 -0.62 6.59 3.96
CA THR A 129 0.19 6.25 5.12
C THR A 129 1.22 5.18 4.74
N LYS A 130 2.50 5.46 4.99
CA LYS A 130 3.59 4.50 4.76
C LYS A 130 3.70 3.57 5.98
N MET A 131 3.64 2.27 5.75
CA MET A 131 3.95 1.27 6.78
C MET A 131 5.42 0.86 6.72
N SER A 132 5.92 0.63 5.51
CA SER A 132 7.30 0.26 5.23
C SER A 132 7.68 0.69 3.82
N ASP A 133 8.92 0.43 3.42
CA ASP A 133 9.34 0.56 2.02
C ASP A 133 8.67 -0.46 1.10
N THR A 134 7.93 -1.44 1.63
CA THR A 134 7.22 -2.47 0.87
C THR A 134 5.70 -2.38 1.02
N SER A 135 5.16 -1.47 1.83
CA SER A 135 3.73 -1.40 2.12
C SER A 135 3.26 0.05 2.32
N ILE A 136 2.18 0.38 1.60
CA ILE A 136 1.50 1.68 1.65
C ILE A 136 0.02 1.42 1.89
N TRP A 137 -0.51 2.06 2.92
CA TRP A 137 -1.94 2.04 3.25
C TRP A 137 -2.62 3.27 2.67
N VAL A 138 -3.77 3.04 2.04
CA VAL A 138 -4.50 4.06 1.31
C VAL A 138 -5.96 4.02 1.74
N THR A 139 -6.49 5.19 2.09
CA THR A 139 -7.94 5.39 2.20
C THR A 139 -8.40 6.12 0.95
N GLY A 140 -9.36 5.54 0.25
CA GLY A 140 -9.84 6.07 -1.02
C GLY A 140 -11.03 7.02 -0.91
N GLY A 141 -11.41 7.65 -2.02
CA GLY A 141 -12.55 8.58 -2.07
C GLY A 141 -13.89 7.98 -1.65
N SER A 142 -14.10 6.67 -1.84
CA SER A 142 -15.27 5.92 -1.35
C SER A 142 -15.27 5.75 0.18
N GLY A 143 -14.12 5.89 0.83
CA GLY A 143 -13.90 5.50 2.23
C GLY A 143 -13.46 4.04 2.39
N SER A 144 -13.10 3.37 1.30
CA SER A 144 -12.45 2.06 1.33
C SER A 144 -11.01 2.15 1.82
N ILE A 145 -10.54 1.12 2.52
CA ILE A 145 -9.16 0.99 2.98
C ILE A 145 -8.52 -0.17 2.23
N TYR A 146 -7.35 0.07 1.65
CA TYR A 146 -6.54 -1.00 1.09
C TYR A 146 -5.05 -0.79 1.36
N GLU A 147 -4.34 -1.91 1.43
CA GLU A 147 -2.89 -1.95 1.46
C GLU A 147 -2.40 -2.24 0.04
N ARG A 148 -1.55 -1.37 -0.49
CA ARG A 148 -0.72 -1.66 -1.65
C ARG A 148 0.64 -2.12 -1.14
N PHE A 149 0.95 -3.40 -1.30
CA PHE A 149 2.21 -3.98 -0.82
C PHE A 149 2.97 -4.72 -1.93
N TRP A 150 4.28 -4.80 -1.76
CA TRP A 150 5.18 -5.52 -2.66
C TRP A 150 5.28 -6.98 -2.24
N ASN A 151 4.78 -7.90 -3.07
CA ASN A 151 4.78 -9.33 -2.75
C ASN A 151 6.11 -10.07 -3.08
N GLY A 152 7.15 -9.33 -3.48
CA GLY A 152 8.43 -9.88 -3.94
C GLY A 152 8.60 -9.93 -5.46
N VAL A 153 7.51 -9.78 -6.23
CA VAL A 153 7.52 -9.79 -7.71
C VAL A 153 6.86 -8.54 -8.28
N GLN A 154 5.70 -8.16 -7.73
CA GLN A 154 4.91 -7.04 -8.20
C GLN A 154 4.19 -6.36 -7.02
N TRP A 155 3.69 -5.15 -7.27
CA TRP A 155 2.78 -4.48 -6.35
C TRP A 155 1.39 -5.12 -6.45
N VAL A 156 0.84 -5.51 -5.31
CA VAL A 156 -0.50 -6.12 -5.19
C VAL A 156 -1.34 -5.34 -4.19
N ILE A 157 -2.64 -5.61 -4.18
CA ILE A 157 -3.62 -4.87 -3.38
C ILE A 157 -4.33 -5.86 -2.45
N ALA A 158 -4.34 -5.53 -1.14
CA ALA A 158 -5.14 -6.22 -0.13
C ALA A 158 -6.21 -5.27 0.42
N PRO A 159 -7.51 -5.62 0.33
CA PRO A 159 -8.58 -4.83 0.92
C PRO A 159 -8.63 -5.02 2.44
N HIS A 160 -8.82 -3.92 3.17
CA HIS A 160 -8.91 -3.85 4.63
C HIS A 160 -10.06 -2.95 5.08
N ASP A 161 -11.16 -2.95 4.33
CA ASP A 161 -12.32 -2.10 4.57
C ASP A 161 -12.87 -2.25 6.00
N LEU A 162 -13.37 -1.14 6.55
CA LEU A 162 -14.12 -1.16 7.80
C LEU A 162 -15.43 -1.95 7.64
N HIS A 163 -15.94 -2.48 8.74
CA HIS A 163 -17.27 -3.09 8.77
C HIS A 163 -18.34 -2.07 8.33
N LEU A 164 -19.38 -2.53 7.61
CA LEU A 164 -20.46 -1.66 7.11
C LEU A 164 -21.10 -0.79 8.22
N SER A 165 -21.14 -1.29 9.46
CA SER A 165 -21.67 -0.57 10.62
C SER A 165 -20.79 0.59 11.11
N ALA A 166 -19.51 0.62 10.75
CA ALA A 166 -18.57 1.69 11.12
C ALA A 166 -18.61 2.89 10.15
N GLY A 167 -19.27 2.71 8.99
CA GLY A 167 -19.31 3.70 7.92
C GLY A 167 -17.99 3.80 7.12
N SER A 168 -17.90 4.85 6.31
CA SER A 168 -16.73 5.15 5.48
C SER A 168 -15.51 5.55 6.33
N ALA A 169 -14.33 5.04 5.98
CA ALA A 169 -13.07 5.47 6.57
C ALA A 169 -12.64 6.84 6.03
N VAL A 170 -11.91 7.59 6.84
CA VAL A 170 -11.34 8.90 6.50
C VAL A 170 -9.82 8.85 6.45
N SER A 171 -9.20 8.16 7.41
CA SER A 171 -7.74 8.06 7.48
C SER A 171 -7.28 6.81 8.22
N VAL A 172 -6.12 6.30 7.81
CA VAL A 172 -5.38 5.22 8.49
C VAL A 172 -4.09 5.77 9.07
N LEU A 173 -3.73 5.34 10.27
CA LEU A 173 -2.49 5.72 10.96
C LEU A 173 -1.83 4.49 11.59
N ILE A 174 -0.50 4.50 11.65
CA ILE A 174 0.30 3.36 12.11
C ILE A 174 1.20 3.82 13.25
N VAL A 175 1.12 3.15 14.39
CA VAL A 175 1.72 3.57 15.66
C VAL A 175 2.23 2.35 16.39
N ASN A 176 3.53 2.32 16.68
CA ASN A 176 4.16 1.17 17.32
C ASN A 176 3.71 -0.19 16.71
N GLN A 177 3.71 -0.28 15.38
CA GLN A 177 3.26 -1.44 14.57
C GLN A 177 1.76 -1.77 14.64
N THR A 178 0.96 -0.99 15.37
CA THR A 178 -0.50 -1.12 15.40
C THR A 178 -1.14 -0.23 14.35
N ILE A 179 -2.13 -0.75 13.64
CA ILE A 179 -2.88 0.00 12.63
C ILE A 179 -4.19 0.49 13.24
N LEU A 180 -4.43 1.79 13.13
CA LEU A 180 -5.65 2.44 13.58
C LEU A 180 -6.34 3.11 12.38
N ALA A 181 -7.67 3.10 12.35
CA ALA A 181 -8.48 3.74 11.33
C ALA A 181 -9.54 4.65 11.97
N ILE A 182 -9.78 5.80 11.34
CA ILE A 182 -10.78 6.78 11.78
C ILE A 182 -11.95 6.75 10.79
N SER A 183 -13.18 6.59 11.29
CA SER A 183 -14.39 6.70 10.48
C SER A 183 -14.85 8.15 10.32
N GLU A 184 -15.74 8.41 9.35
CA GLU A 184 -16.33 9.74 9.12
C GLU A 184 -17.15 10.25 10.32
N GLU A 185 -17.74 9.34 11.08
CA GLU A 185 -18.43 9.66 12.34
C GLU A 185 -17.45 10.14 13.43
N GLY A 186 -16.16 9.84 13.28
CA GLY A 186 -15.09 10.19 14.22
C GLY A 186 -14.83 9.10 15.25
N ASN A 187 -15.23 7.85 14.97
CA ASN A 187 -14.92 6.70 15.80
C ASN A 187 -13.55 6.14 15.39
N LEU A 188 -12.80 5.63 16.38
CA LEU A 188 -11.48 5.06 16.18
C LEU A 188 -11.59 3.53 16.21
N TYR A 189 -10.95 2.87 15.26
CA TYR A 189 -10.89 1.41 15.17
C TYR A 189 -9.44 0.96 15.19
N GLN A 190 -9.17 -0.12 15.91
CA GLN A 190 -7.88 -0.79 15.95
C GLN A 190 -7.95 -2.09 15.18
N MET A 191 -6.98 -2.32 14.30
CA MET A 191 -6.83 -3.61 13.65
C MET A 191 -6.15 -4.58 14.63
N GLN A 192 -6.82 -5.69 14.92
CA GLN A 192 -6.31 -6.76 15.77
C GLN A 192 -6.34 -8.09 15.01
N LEU A 193 -5.52 -9.05 15.40
CA LEU A 193 -5.57 -10.40 14.85
C LEU A 193 -6.54 -11.24 15.69
N GLY A 194 -7.61 -11.73 15.07
CA GLY A 194 -8.53 -12.67 15.73
C GLY A 194 -7.89 -14.05 15.94
N ASP A 195 -8.61 -14.95 16.62
CA ASP A 195 -8.14 -16.30 16.98
C ASP A 195 -7.65 -17.13 15.78
N ASN A 196 -8.19 -16.84 14.58
CA ASN A 196 -7.83 -17.49 13.33
C ASN A 196 -6.68 -16.80 12.58
N SER A 197 -6.00 -15.82 13.20
CA SER A 197 -4.98 -14.97 12.57
C SER A 197 -5.49 -14.13 11.39
N GLN A 198 -6.79 -13.80 11.38
CA GLN A 198 -7.38 -12.86 10.42
C GLN A 198 -7.47 -11.46 11.04
N PRO A 199 -7.20 -10.39 10.27
CA PRO A 199 -7.35 -9.04 10.75
C PRO A 199 -8.83 -8.71 10.98
N ILE A 200 -9.15 -8.18 12.16
CA ILE A 200 -10.47 -7.70 12.55
C ILE A 200 -10.37 -6.26 13.04
N TRP A 201 -11.37 -5.44 12.72
CA TRP A 201 -11.46 -4.07 13.22
C TRP A 201 -12.26 -4.04 14.51
N VAL A 202 -11.63 -3.59 15.59
CA VAL A 202 -12.26 -3.46 16.92
C VAL A 202 -12.38 -1.99 17.27
N GLU A 203 -13.56 -1.56 17.73
CA GLU A 203 -13.77 -0.17 18.16
C GLU A 203 -12.90 0.16 19.38
N PHE A 204 -12.11 1.23 19.27
CA PHE A 204 -11.11 1.64 20.25
C PHE A 204 -11.49 2.98 20.89
N LYS A 205 -12.24 2.92 21.99
CA LYS A 205 -12.82 4.11 22.64
C LYS A 205 -11.81 4.81 23.56
N PRO A 206 -11.75 6.15 23.53
CA PRO A 206 -11.05 6.92 24.55
C PRO A 206 -11.67 6.68 25.93
N ALA A 207 -10.87 6.20 26.88
CA ALA A 207 -11.28 5.99 28.26
C ALA A 207 -10.51 6.95 29.18
N PHE A 208 -11.24 7.83 29.87
CA PHE A 208 -10.66 8.74 30.87
C PHE A 208 -11.13 8.31 32.26
N ASN A 209 -10.24 8.33 33.25
CA ASN A 209 -10.62 8.07 34.64
C ASN A 209 -11.64 9.12 35.08
N GLN A 210 -12.89 8.69 35.28
CA GLN A 210 -13.98 9.54 35.76
C GLN A 210 -13.65 10.00 37.19
N SER A 211 -13.34 11.29 37.35
CA SER A 211 -13.39 11.92 38.67
C SER A 211 -14.85 11.99 39.12
N THR A 212 -15.13 11.46 40.30
CA THR A 212 -16.39 11.61 41.05
C THR A 212 -16.88 13.05 41.04
N ASN A 213 -17.84 13.39 40.19
CA ASN A 213 -18.73 14.53 40.34
C ASN A 213 -20.01 14.23 39.53
N GLU A 214 -21.12 14.14 40.23
CA GLU A 214 -22.46 13.76 39.75
C GLU A 214 -23.14 14.85 38.91
N GLU A 215 -22.41 15.47 37.96
CA GLU A 215 -22.97 16.39 36.94
C GLU A 215 -22.59 15.95 35.51
N ALA A 216 -22.35 14.64 35.32
CA ALA A 216 -21.87 14.06 34.06
C ALA A 216 -22.94 13.20 33.34
N GLU A 217 -24.18 13.68 33.22
CA GLU A 217 -25.19 13.06 32.33
C GLU A 217 -25.11 13.55 30.86
N GLN A 218 -23.96 14.08 30.45
CA GLN A 218 -23.59 14.20 29.04
C GLN A 218 -22.13 13.78 28.87
N SER A 219 -21.84 12.48 28.94
CA SER A 219 -20.61 11.94 28.37
C SER A 219 -20.70 12.11 26.85
N SER A 220 -20.37 13.31 26.35
CA SER A 220 -20.31 13.57 24.92
C SER A 220 -19.35 12.55 24.32
N VAL A 221 -19.87 11.63 23.49
CA VAL A 221 -19.07 10.68 22.72
C VAL A 221 -17.95 11.48 22.04
N ILE A 222 -16.71 11.22 22.42
CA ILE A 222 -15.57 11.98 21.91
C ILE A 222 -15.35 11.53 20.47
N GLN A 223 -15.73 12.41 19.55
CA GLN A 223 -15.53 12.19 18.13
C GLN A 223 -14.23 12.83 17.66
N ILE A 224 -13.40 12.04 17.00
CA ILE A 224 -12.13 12.46 16.43
C ILE A 224 -12.38 13.13 15.07
N LYS A 225 -11.66 14.22 14.80
CA LYS A 225 -11.70 14.95 13.53
C LYS A 225 -10.48 14.66 12.67
N SER A 226 -9.29 14.66 13.29
CA SER A 226 -8.01 14.44 12.60
C SER A 226 -6.96 13.94 13.59
N SER A 227 -5.87 13.39 13.05
CA SER A 227 -4.79 12.79 13.84
C SER A 227 -3.43 13.07 13.25
N THR A 228 -2.41 13.14 14.11
CA THR A 228 -1.00 13.20 13.73
C THR A 228 -0.19 12.28 14.63
N VAL A 229 0.61 11.40 14.03
CA VAL A 229 1.53 10.51 14.75
C VAL A 229 2.77 11.32 15.16
N SER A 230 3.27 11.08 16.37
CA SER A 230 4.51 11.69 16.84
C SER A 230 5.70 11.28 15.96
N TYR A 231 6.72 12.12 15.96
CA TYR A 231 7.96 11.89 15.21
C TYR A 231 8.61 10.51 15.46
N ASP A 232 8.59 10.03 16.71
CA ASP A 232 9.15 8.73 17.09
C ASP A 232 8.27 7.53 16.73
N GLY A 233 7.07 7.76 16.18
CA GLY A 233 6.10 6.71 15.85
C GLY A 233 5.47 6.02 17.07
N GLN A 234 5.67 6.54 18.28
CA GLN A 234 5.23 5.90 19.52
C GLN A 234 3.88 6.42 20.03
N ARG A 235 3.54 7.69 19.76
CA ARG A 235 2.36 8.36 20.30
C ARG A 235 1.49 8.92 19.17
N VAL A 236 0.21 9.13 19.47
CA VAL A 236 -0.72 9.81 18.55
C VAL A 236 -1.38 10.97 19.23
N TYR A 237 -1.45 12.08 18.51
CA TYR A 237 -2.22 13.24 18.92
C TYR A 237 -3.47 13.36 18.04
N PHE A 238 -4.60 13.63 18.68
CA PHE A 238 -5.90 13.77 18.01
C PHE A 238 -6.48 15.15 18.23
N CYS A 239 -7.05 15.72 17.17
CA CYS A 239 -7.97 16.85 17.27
C CYS A 239 -9.39 16.31 17.29
N THR A 240 -10.17 16.67 18.30
CA THR A 240 -11.57 16.27 18.40
C THR A 240 -12.50 17.25 17.68
N LYS A 241 -13.73 16.81 17.35
CA LYS A 241 -14.75 17.70 16.76
C LYS A 241 -15.17 18.84 17.70
N ASN A 242 -14.98 18.68 19.03
CA ASN A 242 -15.21 19.73 20.02
C ASN A 242 -13.99 20.64 20.29
N GLY A 243 -12.89 20.45 19.55
CA GLY A 243 -11.73 21.36 19.54
C GLY A 243 -10.72 21.14 20.67
N LEU A 244 -10.62 19.92 21.20
CA LEU A 244 -9.64 19.50 22.21
C LEU A 244 -8.44 18.79 21.57
N LEU A 245 -7.31 18.81 22.27
CA LEU A 245 -6.13 18.00 21.99
C LEU A 245 -6.12 16.77 22.90
N LEU A 246 -6.11 15.58 22.30
CA LEU A 246 -5.97 14.30 23.01
C LEU A 246 -4.66 13.63 22.61
N GLU A 247 -4.10 12.84 23.52
CA GLU A 247 -2.92 12.00 23.29
C GLU A 247 -3.24 10.54 23.62
N LEU A 248 -2.79 9.64 22.76
CA LEU A 248 -2.67 8.22 23.02
C LEU A 248 -1.18 7.90 23.14
N SER A 249 -0.69 7.71 24.36
CA SER A 249 0.73 7.50 24.64
C SER A 249 1.14 6.03 24.51
N GLU A 250 0.25 5.11 24.86
CA GLU A 250 0.44 3.66 24.74
C GLU A 250 -0.86 3.03 24.22
N VAL A 251 -0.75 2.08 23.30
CA VAL A 251 -1.90 1.36 22.73
C VAL A 251 -2.28 0.15 23.59
N GLU A 252 -1.30 -0.53 24.19
CA GLU A 252 -1.51 -1.74 24.99
C GLU A 252 -0.63 -1.74 26.26
N PRO A 253 -1.20 -1.49 27.45
CA PRO A 253 -2.59 -1.07 27.69
C PRO A 253 -2.86 0.37 27.19
N PRO A 254 -4.11 0.69 26.80
CA PRO A 254 -4.45 2.01 26.29
C PRO A 254 -4.25 3.10 27.34
N ARG A 255 -3.40 4.09 27.06
CA ARG A 255 -3.18 5.27 27.91
C ARG A 255 -3.58 6.54 27.19
N TRP A 256 -4.71 7.11 27.63
CA TRP A 256 -5.27 8.35 27.09
C TRP A 256 -4.99 9.54 28.00
N GLU A 257 -4.50 10.63 27.42
CA GLU A 257 -4.36 11.92 28.10
C GLU A 257 -5.18 13.00 27.38
N ASN A 258 -5.84 13.87 28.16
CA ASN A 258 -6.57 15.02 27.63
C ASN A 258 -5.80 16.31 27.98
N HIS A 259 -5.31 16.99 26.95
CA HIS A 259 -4.51 18.21 27.07
C HIS A 259 -5.34 19.49 27.00
N GLY A 260 -6.67 19.36 26.83
CA GLY A 260 -7.59 20.47 26.77
C GLY A 260 -7.48 21.26 25.46
N ARG A 261 -7.66 22.59 25.54
CA ARG A 261 -7.61 23.51 24.41
C ARG A 261 -6.90 24.82 24.80
N PRO A 262 -6.30 25.54 23.83
CA PRO A 262 -5.68 26.82 24.10
C PRO A 262 -6.69 27.86 24.63
N PRO A 263 -6.26 28.83 25.47
CA PRO A 263 -7.13 29.88 25.96
C PRO A 263 -7.76 30.70 24.82
N GLY A 264 -9.10 30.70 24.75
CA GLY A 264 -9.86 31.47 23.76
C GLY A 264 -9.82 30.91 22.33
N ALA A 265 -9.33 29.69 22.12
CA ALA A 265 -9.24 29.07 20.79
C ALA A 265 -9.50 27.55 20.85
N ASP A 266 -9.77 26.96 19.69
CA ASP A 266 -9.89 25.53 19.48
C ASP A 266 -8.61 24.91 18.91
N VAL A 267 -8.52 23.59 18.95
CA VAL A 267 -7.48 22.82 18.26
C VAL A 267 -8.07 22.27 16.96
N ALA A 268 -7.79 22.94 15.83
CA ALA A 268 -8.37 22.58 14.54
C ALA A 268 -7.50 21.62 13.72
N ALA A 269 -6.18 21.71 13.86
CA ALA A 269 -5.17 20.81 13.27
C ALA A 269 -3.87 20.81 14.10
N ILE A 270 -3.09 19.75 13.97
CA ILE A 270 -1.74 19.64 14.54
C ILE A 270 -0.73 19.94 13.42
N ALA A 271 0.08 20.97 13.63
CA ALA A 271 1.11 21.40 12.69
C ALA A 271 2.39 20.57 12.82
N ASP A 272 2.78 20.25 14.06
CA ASP A 272 3.97 19.45 14.39
C ASP A 272 3.74 18.67 15.69
N ALA A 273 4.16 17.40 15.72
CA ALA A 273 4.04 16.52 16.87
C ALA A 273 5.44 16.00 17.27
N ALA A 274 6.07 16.68 18.23
CA ALA A 274 7.36 16.31 18.83
C ALA A 274 8.59 16.29 17.90
N ARG A 275 8.55 16.92 16.71
CA ARG A 275 9.72 17.01 15.80
C ARG A 275 10.63 18.16 16.19
N ILE A 276 10.05 19.32 16.54
CA ILE A 276 10.81 20.51 16.95
C ILE A 276 11.46 20.33 18.32
N ARG A 277 10.69 19.81 19.28
CA ARG A 277 11.13 19.52 20.65
C ARG A 277 10.33 18.31 21.14
N ALA A 278 11.01 17.35 21.77
CA ALA A 278 10.35 16.20 22.35
C ALA A 278 9.24 16.65 23.32
N GLU A 279 8.10 15.95 23.28
CA GLU A 279 6.92 16.20 24.13
C GLU A 279 6.22 17.57 23.93
N VAL A 280 6.57 18.31 22.87
CA VAL A 280 5.89 19.57 22.51
C VAL A 280 5.06 19.37 21.26
N VAL A 281 3.86 19.94 21.27
CA VAL A 281 2.93 19.89 20.15
C VAL A 281 2.63 21.30 19.66
N TYR A 282 2.71 21.52 18.35
CA TYR A 282 2.31 22.78 17.73
C TYR A 282 0.95 22.59 17.07
N THR A 283 -0.02 23.44 17.41
CA THR A 283 -1.39 23.35 16.93
C THR A 283 -1.83 24.63 16.23
N ILE A 284 -2.78 24.50 15.30
CA ILE A 284 -3.40 25.62 14.60
C ILE A 284 -4.88 25.65 14.95
N SER A 285 -5.38 26.83 15.34
CA SER A 285 -6.79 27.05 15.60
C SER A 285 -7.61 27.25 14.33
N SER A 286 -8.93 27.13 14.42
CA SER A 286 -9.84 27.44 13.28
C SER A 286 -9.71 28.89 12.80
N ALA A 287 -9.37 29.81 13.72
CA ALA A 287 -9.05 31.20 13.40
C ALA A 287 -7.76 31.34 12.56
N GLY A 288 -6.84 30.38 12.67
CA GLY A 288 -5.55 30.37 11.96
C GLY A 288 -4.39 30.91 12.80
N ASP A 289 -4.48 30.78 14.12
CA ASP A 289 -3.41 31.12 15.08
C ASP A 289 -2.57 29.88 15.42
N LEU A 290 -1.25 30.06 15.57
CA LEU A 290 -0.32 29.01 15.97
C LEU A 290 -0.13 29.00 17.50
N TYR A 291 -0.27 27.83 18.12
CA TYR A 291 -0.02 27.60 19.53
C TYR A 291 1.05 26.52 19.75
N GLU A 292 1.85 26.69 20.81
CA GLU A 292 2.79 25.72 21.36
C GLU A 292 2.17 25.16 22.64
N TYR A 293 2.03 23.84 22.73
CA TYR A 293 1.65 23.11 23.94
C TYR A 293 2.86 22.37 24.52
N ASP A 294 3.16 22.63 25.78
CA ASP A 294 4.19 21.95 26.55
C ASP A 294 3.65 21.60 27.94
N LYS A 295 3.57 20.30 28.23
CA LYS A 295 3.08 19.75 29.51
C LYS A 295 3.92 20.23 30.70
N ASN A 296 5.20 20.53 30.47
CA ASN A 296 6.14 20.94 31.50
C ASN A 296 6.19 22.47 31.70
N SER A 297 5.60 23.26 30.80
CA SER A 297 5.58 24.71 30.92
C SER A 297 4.38 25.21 31.73
N ARG A 298 4.54 26.37 32.39
CA ARG A 298 3.46 27.09 33.06
C ARG A 298 3.47 28.55 32.58
N PRO A 299 2.48 29.01 31.78
CA PRO A 299 1.34 28.26 31.27
C PRO A 299 1.72 27.16 30.27
N SER A 300 0.93 26.09 30.20
CA SER A 300 1.17 24.96 29.28
C SER A 300 0.87 25.30 27.82
N TRP A 301 0.12 26.37 27.57
CA TRP A 301 -0.22 26.88 26.24
C TRP A 301 0.43 28.23 25.99
N LYS A 302 1.04 28.38 24.81
CA LYS A 302 1.72 29.61 24.40
C LYS A 302 1.35 29.98 22.97
N LYS A 303 0.88 31.21 22.76
CA LYS A 303 0.52 31.71 21.42
C LYS A 303 1.73 32.28 20.69
N HIS A 304 1.90 31.92 19.43
CA HIS A 304 2.94 32.48 18.56
C HIS A 304 2.35 33.70 17.81
N LEU A 305 2.70 34.90 18.29
CA LEU A 305 2.23 36.15 17.70
C LEU A 305 2.84 36.38 16.32
N LYS A 306 2.02 36.84 15.37
CA LYS A 306 2.42 37.32 14.04
C LYS A 306 2.28 38.86 14.03
N SER A 307 3.16 39.56 13.31
CA SER A 307 3.10 41.03 13.20
C SER A 307 1.76 41.49 12.63
N VAL A 308 1.29 42.66 13.08
CA VAL A 308 -0.09 43.17 12.97
C VAL A 308 -0.54 43.53 11.54
N ASP A 309 0.37 43.55 10.56
CA ASP A 309 0.05 43.91 9.16
C ASP A 309 -0.54 42.75 8.31
N ALA A 310 -0.95 41.65 8.94
CA ALA A 310 -1.54 40.51 8.24
C ALA A 310 -3.05 40.74 7.99
N SER A 311 -3.42 41.04 6.75
CA SER A 311 -4.79 40.92 6.23
C SER A 311 -5.40 39.53 6.57
N LYS A 312 -6.72 39.33 6.40
CA LYS A 312 -7.38 38.02 6.59
C LYS A 312 -6.69 36.86 5.82
N GLU A 313 -5.93 37.19 4.78
CA GLU A 313 -5.13 36.23 3.99
C GLU A 313 -3.88 35.71 4.71
N GLY A 314 -3.38 36.44 5.72
CA GLY A 314 -2.20 36.08 6.49
C GLY A 314 -2.44 35.07 7.62
N SER A 315 -3.69 34.72 7.92
CA SER A 315 -4.03 33.66 8.88
C SER A 315 -3.61 32.30 8.37
N LEU A 316 -3.24 31.38 9.27
CA LEU A 316 -2.84 30.02 8.88
C LEU A 316 -4.04 29.17 8.47
N ILE A 317 -3.82 28.28 7.51
CA ILE A 317 -4.77 27.20 7.21
C ILE A 317 -4.54 26.05 8.22
N PRO A 318 -5.61 25.43 8.78
CA PRO A 318 -5.46 24.33 9.74
C PRO A 318 -5.05 23.04 9.02
N LEU A 319 -3.76 22.90 8.74
CA LEU A 319 -3.14 21.73 8.11
C LEU A 319 -1.83 21.37 8.81
N MET A 320 -1.36 20.14 8.58
CA MET A 320 -0.05 19.70 9.02
C MET A 320 1.05 20.52 8.32
N GLY A 321 2.08 20.90 9.08
CA GLY A 321 3.25 21.62 8.58
C GLY A 321 4.39 20.68 8.16
N CYS A 322 5.54 21.27 7.84
CA CYS A 322 6.78 20.53 7.63
C CYS A 322 7.92 21.14 8.45
N THR A 323 8.55 20.34 9.29
CA THR A 323 9.68 20.76 10.13
C THR A 323 11.00 20.36 9.48
N VAL A 324 11.96 21.28 9.47
CA VAL A 324 13.32 21.09 8.94
C VAL A 324 14.33 21.59 9.97
N HIS A 325 15.36 20.79 10.24
CA HIS A 325 16.47 21.15 11.13
C HIS A 325 17.69 21.60 10.32
N GLY A 326 18.51 22.48 10.88
CA GLY A 326 19.85 22.76 10.35
C GLY A 326 19.94 23.76 9.19
N LEU A 327 18.85 24.38 8.75
CA LEU A 327 18.85 25.28 7.57
C LEU A 327 19.89 26.41 7.64
N ILE A 328 20.12 26.98 8.83
CA ILE A 328 21.12 28.03 9.09
C ILE A 328 21.97 27.58 10.29
N GLY A 329 22.61 26.43 10.13
CA GLY A 329 23.49 25.81 11.13
C GLY A 329 22.74 24.93 12.14
N ASP A 330 23.53 24.17 12.90
CA ASP A 330 23.10 23.00 13.71
C ASP A 330 22.01 23.27 14.75
N HIS A 331 21.80 24.53 15.13
CA HIS A 331 20.84 24.95 16.16
C HIS A 331 19.64 25.73 15.60
N SER A 332 19.40 25.62 14.29
CA SER A 332 18.25 26.24 13.62
C SER A 332 17.14 25.21 13.38
N ILE A 333 15.90 25.59 13.64
CA ILE A 333 14.71 24.76 13.38
C ILE A 333 13.68 25.60 12.66
N SER A 334 13.07 25.05 11.61
CA SER A 334 12.20 25.78 10.71
C SER A 334 10.91 24.99 10.51
N LEU A 335 9.78 25.58 10.90
CA LEU A 335 8.44 25.02 10.70
C LEU A 335 7.76 25.75 9.54
N PHE A 336 7.60 25.05 8.42
CA PHE A 336 6.90 25.55 7.24
C PHE A 336 5.40 25.28 7.35
N LEU A 337 4.60 26.32 7.07
CA LEU A 337 3.15 26.34 7.21
C LEU A 337 2.52 27.05 5.99
N LEU A 338 1.24 26.80 5.77
CA LEU A 338 0.46 27.48 4.74
C LEU A 338 -0.49 28.52 5.34
N THR A 339 -0.71 29.60 4.60
CA THR A 339 -1.73 30.61 4.92
C THR A 339 -3.05 30.28 4.23
N LYS A 340 -4.16 30.86 4.70
CA LYS A 340 -5.48 30.75 4.04
C LYS A 340 -5.46 31.32 2.63
N GLY A 341 -4.56 32.28 2.34
CA GLY A 341 -4.30 32.78 0.99
C GLY A 341 -3.48 31.85 0.09
N GLY A 342 -3.03 30.69 0.58
CA GLY A 342 -2.24 29.73 -0.21
C GLY A 342 -0.77 30.09 -0.38
N LYS A 343 -0.21 30.94 0.51
CA LYS A 343 1.21 31.32 0.55
C LYS A 343 1.99 30.48 1.57
N LEU A 344 3.26 30.19 1.27
CA LEU A 344 4.19 29.51 2.16
C LEU A 344 4.79 30.50 3.17
N VAL A 345 4.74 30.14 4.44
CA VAL A 345 5.36 30.89 5.54
C VAL A 345 6.17 29.96 6.43
N GLU A 346 7.22 30.50 7.04
CA GLU A 346 8.12 29.77 7.91
C GLU A 346 8.15 30.41 9.29
N ARG A 347 7.99 29.57 10.32
CA ARG A 347 8.28 29.90 11.71
C ARG A 347 9.66 29.35 12.05
N ARG A 348 10.67 30.22 12.07
CA ARG A 348 12.08 29.85 12.33
C ARG A 348 12.47 30.10 13.77
N LEU A 349 13.04 29.10 14.42
CA LEU A 349 13.77 29.22 15.68
C LEU A 349 15.27 29.29 15.37
N TYR A 350 15.89 30.42 15.72
CA TYR A 350 17.34 30.62 15.59
C TYR A 350 17.87 31.28 16.86
N GLN A 351 18.89 30.67 17.49
CA GLN A 351 19.48 31.17 18.73
C GLN A 351 18.44 31.53 19.81
N ARG A 352 17.47 30.61 20.05
CA ARG A 352 16.35 30.77 21.00
C ARG A 352 15.38 31.92 20.70
N LYS A 353 15.50 32.60 19.55
CA LYS A 353 14.56 33.62 19.10
C LYS A 353 13.74 33.10 17.93
N TRP A 354 12.45 33.31 18.02
CA TRP A 354 11.54 32.90 16.97
C TRP A 354 11.25 34.05 16.00
N LYS A 355 11.41 33.82 14.69
CA LYS A 355 11.07 34.78 13.62
C LYS A 355 10.03 34.20 12.64
N TRP A 356 9.26 35.08 11.99
CA TRP A 356 8.36 34.72 10.90
C TRP A 356 9.00 35.16 9.59
N ILE A 357 8.96 34.30 8.57
CA ILE A 357 9.53 34.56 7.25
C ILE A 357 8.47 34.19 6.21
N ASN A 358 8.25 35.05 5.23
CA ASN A 358 7.31 34.80 4.15
C ASN A 358 8.10 34.33 2.92
N HIS A 359 7.70 33.19 2.35
CA HIS A 359 8.30 32.60 1.14
C HIS A 359 7.40 32.72 -0.09
N GLU A 360 6.22 33.30 0.09
CA GLU A 360 5.18 33.51 -0.93
C GLU A 360 4.71 32.21 -1.60
N SER A 361 4.06 32.31 -2.75
CA SER A 361 3.63 31.17 -3.57
C SER A 361 4.13 31.39 -5.00
N PRO A 362 4.21 30.34 -5.84
CA PRO A 362 4.38 30.52 -7.28
C PRO A 362 3.32 31.46 -7.84
N GLU A 363 3.67 32.25 -8.86
CA GLU A 363 2.75 33.18 -9.54
C GLU A 363 1.45 32.46 -9.94
N ASP A 364 0.31 33.06 -9.61
CA ASP A 364 -1.05 32.59 -9.92
C ASP A 364 -1.46 31.20 -9.37
N HIS A 365 -0.71 30.64 -8.40
CA HIS A 365 -1.05 29.35 -7.78
C HIS A 365 -1.26 29.42 -6.27
N HIS A 366 -2.40 28.88 -5.80
CA HIS A 366 -2.67 28.71 -4.37
C HIS A 366 -2.18 27.34 -3.87
N LEU A 367 -1.27 27.34 -2.90
CA LEU A 367 -0.77 26.13 -2.26
C LEU A 367 -1.80 25.54 -1.28
N THR A 368 -1.95 24.22 -1.26
CA THR A 368 -3.00 23.54 -0.47
C THR A 368 -2.51 22.42 0.44
N SER A 369 -1.33 21.84 0.20
CA SER A 369 -0.70 20.90 1.14
C SER A 369 0.83 20.93 1.01
N ILE A 370 1.52 20.51 2.07
CA ILE A 370 2.98 20.34 2.11
C ILE A 370 3.26 18.85 2.35
N THR A 371 4.13 18.28 1.54
CA THR A 371 4.61 16.91 1.70
C THR A 371 5.71 16.87 2.76
N PRO A 372 5.57 16.08 3.85
CA PRO A 372 6.60 15.95 4.87
C PRO A 372 7.92 15.40 4.32
N LEU A 373 9.05 15.91 4.85
CA LEU A 373 10.40 15.47 4.47
C LEU A 373 10.75 14.09 5.07
N LEU A 374 11.48 13.27 4.31
CA LEU A 374 12.09 12.00 4.74
C LEU A 374 13.46 12.27 5.39
N GLU A 375 13.76 11.66 6.53
CA GLU A 375 14.95 11.98 7.34
C GLU A 375 16.29 11.49 6.82
N ASP A 376 16.32 10.41 6.03
CA ASP A 376 17.57 9.79 5.55
C ASP A 376 18.08 10.41 4.23
N GLU A 377 17.73 11.67 3.94
CA GLU A 377 18.31 12.36 2.78
C GLU A 377 19.79 12.66 3.08
N PRO A 378 20.76 12.09 2.34
CA PRO A 378 22.16 12.50 2.49
C PRO A 378 22.27 14.00 2.19
N ASN A 379 23.26 14.69 2.79
CA ASN A 379 23.51 16.13 2.62
C ASN A 379 23.50 16.54 1.13
N GLU A 380 22.33 16.86 0.61
CA GLU A 380 22.16 17.49 -0.69
C GLU A 380 22.52 18.97 -0.53
N THR A 381 22.95 19.57 -1.64
CA THR A 381 23.22 21.00 -1.72
C THR A 381 21.97 21.86 -1.46
N PHE A 382 20.78 21.26 -1.49
CA PHE A 382 19.50 21.90 -1.24
C PHE A 382 18.51 20.90 -0.60
N ILE A 383 17.60 21.41 0.22
CA ILE A 383 16.45 20.68 0.77
C ILE A 383 15.24 20.95 -0.13
N SER A 384 14.50 19.90 -0.48
CA SER A 384 13.39 19.98 -1.43
C SER A 384 12.05 19.73 -0.73
N LEU A 385 11.18 20.74 -0.69
CA LEU A 385 9.80 20.59 -0.20
C LEU A 385 8.86 20.44 -1.39
N PHE A 386 8.00 19.41 -1.39
CA PHE A 386 6.98 19.23 -2.43
C PHE A 386 5.63 19.75 -1.94
N LEU A 387 4.98 20.59 -2.75
CA LEU A 387 3.72 21.24 -2.43
C LEU A 387 2.69 21.01 -3.53
N THR A 388 1.43 20.78 -3.15
CA THR A 388 0.31 20.65 -4.09
C THR A 388 -0.48 21.96 -4.17
N THR A 389 -0.99 22.27 -5.35
CA THR A 389 -1.76 23.50 -5.62
C THR A 389 -3.26 23.22 -5.75
N SER A 390 -4.10 24.26 -5.66
CA SER A 390 -5.55 24.15 -5.83
C SER A 390 -5.99 23.73 -7.24
N THR A 391 -5.11 23.92 -8.23
CA THR A 391 -5.29 23.50 -9.63
C THR A 391 -4.79 22.07 -9.89
N GLY A 392 -4.15 21.44 -8.90
CA GLY A 392 -3.66 20.05 -8.96
C GLY A 392 -2.26 19.85 -9.50
N SER A 393 -1.47 20.92 -9.67
CA SER A 393 -0.04 20.86 -10.01
C SER A 393 0.82 20.65 -8.76
N VAL A 394 1.97 19.99 -8.92
CA VAL A 394 2.97 19.79 -7.87
C VAL A 394 4.19 20.68 -8.11
N PHE A 395 4.58 21.43 -7.09
CA PHE A 395 5.76 22.28 -7.10
C PHE A 395 6.81 21.77 -6.12
N GLU A 396 8.08 21.90 -6.49
CA GLU A 396 9.24 21.67 -5.63
C GLU A 396 9.83 23.02 -5.23
N TYR A 397 9.89 23.28 -3.93
CA TYR A 397 10.53 24.43 -3.31
C TYR A 397 11.93 24.04 -2.85
N ARG A 398 12.96 24.53 -3.54
CA ARG A 398 14.37 24.22 -3.24
C ARG A 398 14.98 25.25 -2.30
N ILE A 399 15.43 24.79 -1.15
CA ILE A 399 16.06 25.59 -0.12
C ILE A 399 17.56 25.25 -0.11
N PRO A 400 18.47 26.18 -0.44
CA PRO A 400 19.91 25.92 -0.41
C PRO A 400 20.39 25.55 1.00
N ASN A 401 21.27 24.55 1.10
CA ASN A 401 21.85 24.10 2.36
C ASN A 401 23.07 24.99 2.70
N HIS A 402 22.96 25.87 3.70
CA HIS A 402 24.01 26.85 4.03
C HIS A 402 25.08 26.26 4.94
N SER A 403 25.85 25.28 4.45
CA SER A 403 27.07 24.82 5.14
C SER A 403 28.29 25.65 4.71
N GLY A 404 28.48 26.84 5.30
CA GLY A 404 29.76 27.57 5.29
C GLY A 404 29.77 28.99 4.67
N THR A 405 30.05 29.99 5.52
CA THR A 405 30.60 31.34 5.28
C THR A 405 30.24 32.14 4.01
N ALA A 406 29.54 33.25 4.25
CA ALA A 406 29.62 34.57 3.57
C ALA A 406 29.02 34.75 2.15
N GLN A 407 27.72 35.07 2.09
CA GLN A 407 27.15 36.30 1.50
C GLN A 407 25.61 36.21 1.58
N GLU A 408 24.99 36.96 2.49
CA GLU A 408 23.53 36.95 2.76
C GLU A 408 22.66 37.60 1.68
N ASN A 409 23.22 38.04 0.54
CA ASN A 409 22.47 38.79 -0.46
C ASN A 409 22.63 38.18 -1.85
N GLN A 410 21.51 37.72 -2.40
CA GLN A 410 21.32 37.04 -3.70
C GLN A 410 21.46 35.51 -3.68
N ILE A 411 20.50 34.82 -3.07
CA ILE A 411 20.25 33.42 -3.40
C ILE A 411 18.82 33.31 -3.92
N SER A 412 18.69 33.11 -5.23
CA SER A 412 17.41 32.96 -5.91
C SER A 412 16.78 31.62 -5.54
N VAL A 413 15.85 31.66 -4.61
CA VAL A 413 14.88 30.59 -4.36
C VAL A 413 14.23 30.21 -5.69
N THR A 414 14.33 28.95 -6.10
CA THR A 414 13.80 28.49 -7.38
C THR A 414 12.63 27.55 -7.13
N TRP A 415 11.42 28.04 -7.40
CA TRP A 415 10.24 27.20 -7.54
C TRP A 415 10.37 26.36 -8.81
N LEU A 416 10.20 25.05 -8.70
CA LEU A 416 10.21 24.15 -9.85
C LEU A 416 8.86 23.49 -10.00
N ASN A 417 8.29 23.63 -11.20
CA ASN A 417 6.99 23.07 -11.53
C ASN A 417 7.18 21.65 -12.07
N HIS A 418 6.71 20.64 -11.34
CA HIS A 418 6.64 19.25 -11.79
C HIS A 418 5.33 18.94 -12.52
N MET A 419 4.48 19.95 -12.72
CA MET A 419 3.16 19.86 -13.32
C MET A 419 2.28 18.87 -12.54
N HIS A 420 1.17 18.47 -13.15
CA HIS A 420 0.34 17.36 -12.72
C HIS A 420 0.64 16.12 -13.57
N PRO A 421 0.28 14.91 -13.11
CA PRO A 421 0.44 13.70 -13.91
C PRO A 421 -0.32 13.80 -15.24
N PRO A 422 0.10 13.06 -16.29
CA PRO A 422 -0.59 13.06 -17.58
C PRO A 422 -2.06 12.64 -17.42
N ASN A 423 -3.01 13.44 -17.91
CA ASN A 423 -4.44 13.13 -17.89
C ASN A 423 -5.08 13.02 -16.48
N ALA A 424 -4.45 13.52 -15.42
CA ALA A 424 -5.01 13.57 -14.07
C ALA A 424 -4.44 14.76 -13.28
N LYS A 425 -5.06 15.12 -12.15
CA LYS A 425 -4.58 16.21 -11.28
C LYS A 425 -4.34 15.72 -9.86
N ALA A 426 -3.36 16.29 -9.17
CA ALA A 426 -3.13 15.95 -7.77
C ALA A 426 -4.33 16.42 -6.91
N ALA A 427 -4.72 15.60 -5.94
CA ALA A 427 -5.83 15.89 -5.05
C ALA A 427 -5.54 17.13 -4.18
N ARG A 428 -6.47 18.08 -4.20
CA ARG A 428 -6.36 19.32 -3.42
C ARG A 428 -6.41 19.03 -1.92
N GLY A 429 -5.47 19.60 -1.17
CA GLY A 429 -5.46 19.55 0.30
C GLY A 429 -4.96 18.23 0.89
N ILE A 430 -4.48 17.30 0.06
CA ILE A 430 -3.89 16.03 0.49
C ILE A 430 -2.37 16.13 0.35
N ALA A 431 -1.63 15.84 1.43
CA ALA A 431 -0.17 15.82 1.38
C ALA A 431 0.32 14.62 0.57
N GLY A 432 1.44 14.80 -0.15
CA GLY A 432 2.14 13.66 -0.74
C GLY A 432 2.77 12.77 0.32
N LEU A 433 3.16 11.57 -0.08
CA LEU A 433 3.87 10.61 0.75
C LEU A 433 5.25 10.35 0.15
N ARG A 434 6.32 10.75 0.85
CA ARG A 434 7.69 10.38 0.46
C ARG A 434 7.89 8.89 0.72
N PHE A 435 7.83 8.11 -0.36
CA PHE A 435 7.93 6.66 -0.29
C PHE A 435 9.39 6.22 -0.12
N GLN A 436 10.28 6.69 -0.99
CA GLN A 436 11.74 6.51 -0.89
C GLN A 436 12.44 7.78 -1.41
N LEU A 437 13.75 7.89 -1.23
CA LEU A 437 14.53 8.99 -1.82
C LEU A 437 14.25 9.08 -3.32
N GLY A 438 13.81 10.26 -3.77
CA GLY A 438 13.47 10.47 -5.17
C GLY A 438 12.18 9.80 -5.66
N ARG A 439 11.33 9.27 -4.78
CA ARG A 439 10.03 8.66 -5.09
C ARG A 439 8.95 9.24 -4.17
N THR A 440 8.02 10.00 -4.72
CA THR A 440 6.94 10.65 -3.96
C THR A 440 5.59 10.24 -4.53
N LEU A 441 4.70 9.75 -3.69
CA LEU A 441 3.34 9.38 -4.08
C LEU A 441 2.37 10.52 -3.81
N PHE A 442 1.43 10.72 -4.73
CA PHE A 442 0.36 11.70 -4.63
C PHE A 442 -0.96 11.01 -4.94
N ALA A 443 -1.98 11.29 -4.13
CA ALA A 443 -3.35 10.92 -4.47
C ALA A 443 -3.88 11.87 -5.54
N LEU A 444 -4.71 11.34 -6.45
CA LEU A 444 -5.27 12.08 -7.57
C LEU A 444 -6.72 12.48 -7.33
N ASP A 445 -7.15 13.50 -8.05
CA ASP A 445 -8.50 14.04 -8.00
C ASP A 445 -9.56 13.09 -8.55
N ASP A 446 -9.15 12.08 -9.32
CA ASP A 446 -9.99 11.00 -9.85
C ASP A 446 -10.00 9.74 -8.96
N GLY A 447 -9.23 9.72 -7.87
CA GLY A 447 -9.11 8.57 -6.96
C GLY A 447 -7.97 7.60 -7.29
N ARG A 448 -7.16 7.87 -8.31
CA ARG A 448 -5.94 7.08 -8.57
C ARG A 448 -4.77 7.55 -7.73
N LEU A 449 -3.66 6.82 -7.81
CA LEU A 449 -2.38 7.25 -7.27
C LEU A 449 -1.44 7.63 -8.39
N ALA A 450 -0.57 8.59 -8.17
CA ALA A 450 0.54 8.87 -9.05
C ALA A 450 1.85 8.91 -8.26
N GLU A 451 2.90 8.41 -8.88
CA GLU A 451 4.25 8.43 -8.37
C GLU A 451 5.08 9.44 -9.18
N LEU A 452 5.60 10.45 -8.49
CA LEU A 452 6.64 11.33 -9.01
C LEU A 452 8.00 10.74 -8.63
N HIS A 453 8.75 10.27 -9.62
CA HIS A 453 10.02 9.57 -9.36
C HIS A 453 11.14 9.97 -10.32
N MET A 454 12.39 9.77 -9.89
CA MET A 454 13.52 9.84 -10.81
C MET A 454 13.46 8.69 -11.84
N PRO A 455 13.98 8.89 -13.06
CA PRO A 455 14.06 7.83 -14.07
C PRO A 455 14.78 6.60 -13.51
N ASN A 456 14.24 5.40 -13.76
CA ASN A 456 14.77 4.11 -13.32
C ASN A 456 14.69 3.81 -11.80
N LEU A 457 13.86 4.53 -11.04
CA LEU A 457 13.61 4.22 -9.62
C LEU A 457 12.15 3.87 -9.31
N GLY A 458 11.19 4.44 -10.04
CA GLY A 458 9.77 4.31 -9.75
C GLY A 458 8.94 3.81 -10.92
N GLY A 459 7.64 3.68 -10.68
CA GLY A 459 6.68 3.13 -11.63
C GLY A 459 6.03 1.84 -11.13
N GLU A 460 4.95 1.45 -11.81
CA GLU A 460 4.08 0.34 -11.41
C GLU A 460 4.81 -1.01 -11.28
N ASN A 461 5.82 -1.25 -12.13
CA ASN A 461 6.63 -2.49 -12.10
C ASN A 461 7.88 -2.37 -11.23
N SER A 462 8.13 -1.18 -10.67
CA SER A 462 9.36 -0.88 -9.92
C SER A 462 9.11 -1.14 -8.43
N GLY A 463 9.72 -2.21 -7.92
CA GLY A 463 9.68 -2.52 -6.49
C GLY A 463 10.51 -1.55 -5.63
N PRO A 464 10.54 -1.76 -4.30
CA PRO A 464 11.37 -0.97 -3.39
C PRO A 464 12.86 -1.10 -3.70
N THR A 465 13.57 0.02 -3.81
CA THR A 465 15.01 0.03 -4.10
C THR A 465 15.78 0.72 -2.97
N HIS A 466 16.68 -0.02 -2.32
CA HIS A 466 17.56 0.54 -1.26
C HIS A 466 18.96 0.92 -1.75
N GLN A 467 19.29 0.66 -3.02
CA GLN A 467 20.59 1.00 -3.58
C GLN A 467 20.52 2.32 -4.36
N PHE A 468 20.70 3.43 -3.65
CA PHE A 468 20.93 4.72 -4.29
C PHE A 468 22.43 4.96 -4.45
N ASN A 469 23.01 4.48 -5.56
CA ASN A 469 24.39 4.83 -5.92
C ASN A 469 24.42 6.25 -6.52
N MET A 470 24.66 7.27 -5.69
CA MET A 470 24.84 8.68 -6.08
C MET A 470 25.95 8.94 -7.12
N ARG A 471 26.75 7.93 -7.48
CA ARG A 471 27.88 8.08 -8.42
C ARG A 471 27.46 8.29 -9.88
N LYS A 472 26.22 7.98 -10.27
CA LYS A 472 25.73 8.37 -11.60
C LYS A 472 25.05 9.73 -11.50
N LYS A 473 25.54 10.67 -12.31
CA LYS A 473 24.97 12.01 -12.51
C LYS A 473 23.60 11.86 -13.19
N VAL A 474 22.58 11.46 -12.42
CA VAL A 474 21.20 11.33 -12.88
C VAL A 474 20.66 12.74 -13.07
N SER A 475 20.10 13.04 -14.24
CA SER A 475 19.42 14.31 -14.48
C SER A 475 18.34 14.52 -13.42
N SER A 476 18.29 15.69 -12.79
CA SER A 476 17.32 16.09 -11.75
C SER A 476 15.86 16.21 -12.24
N LYS A 477 15.50 15.56 -13.35
CA LYS A 477 14.19 15.64 -13.98
C LYS A 477 13.35 14.45 -13.53
N TYR A 478 12.36 14.73 -12.69
CA TYR A 478 11.36 13.75 -12.26
C TYR A 478 10.40 13.40 -13.41
N VAL A 479 9.82 12.21 -13.33
CA VAL A 479 8.82 11.67 -14.25
C VAL A 479 7.62 11.15 -13.46
N TRP A 480 6.44 11.25 -14.06
CA TRP A 480 5.20 10.74 -13.50
C TRP A 480 4.91 9.31 -13.97
N SER A 481 4.53 8.46 -13.03
CA SER A 481 3.86 7.17 -13.29
C SER A 481 2.49 7.17 -12.62
N ILE A 482 1.46 6.75 -13.34
CA ILE A 482 0.12 6.56 -12.76
C ILE A 482 0.04 5.12 -12.27
N LEU A 483 -0.43 4.96 -11.05
CA LEU A 483 -0.64 3.67 -10.41
C LEU A 483 -2.14 3.46 -10.29
N ASP A 484 -2.61 2.33 -10.81
CA ASP A 484 -4.02 1.98 -10.69
C ASP A 484 -4.40 1.78 -9.22
N ALA A 485 -5.54 2.36 -8.86
CA ALA A 485 -6.15 2.30 -7.53
C ALA A 485 -7.56 1.73 -7.67
N PRO A 486 -8.04 0.94 -6.70
CA PRO A 486 -9.31 0.22 -6.78
C PRO A 486 -10.56 1.11 -6.57
N GLU A 487 -10.47 2.43 -6.75
CA GLU A 487 -11.38 3.44 -6.17
C GLU A 487 -12.80 3.57 -6.78
N THR A 488 -13.37 2.55 -7.45
CA THR A 488 -14.80 2.56 -7.80
C THR A 488 -15.46 1.19 -7.65
N GLU A 489 -16.78 1.18 -7.42
CA GLU A 489 -17.75 0.07 -7.21
C GLU A 489 -17.73 -1.02 -8.31
N GLY A 490 -16.56 -1.59 -8.58
CA GLY A 490 -16.34 -2.56 -9.66
C GLY A 490 -14.86 -2.88 -9.93
N TRP A 491 -13.90 -2.16 -9.35
CA TRP A 491 -12.48 -2.38 -9.63
C TRP A 491 -11.81 -3.33 -8.65
N ASN A 492 -12.31 -3.42 -7.42
CA ASN A 492 -12.06 -4.60 -6.61
C ASN A 492 -12.66 -5.85 -7.28
N ALA A 493 -13.79 -5.77 -8.00
CA ALA A 493 -14.37 -6.96 -8.63
C ALA A 493 -13.49 -7.53 -9.76
N GLU A 494 -12.72 -6.71 -10.49
CA GLU A 494 -11.79 -7.17 -11.53
C GLU A 494 -10.58 -7.94 -10.97
N TYR A 495 -10.16 -7.66 -9.73
CA TYR A 495 -9.06 -8.36 -9.06
C TYR A 495 -9.55 -9.34 -7.97
N CYS A 496 -10.77 -9.19 -7.47
CA CYS A 496 -11.35 -9.85 -6.30
C CYS A 496 -12.78 -10.34 -6.59
N THR A 497 -12.96 -11.23 -7.55
CA THR A 497 -14.25 -11.89 -7.79
C THR A 497 -14.56 -12.91 -6.68
N GLU A 498 -15.82 -13.01 -6.25
CA GLU A 498 -16.28 -14.08 -5.34
C GLU A 498 -15.98 -15.49 -5.90
N GLU A 499 -15.98 -15.66 -7.23
CA GLU A 499 -15.74 -16.95 -7.89
C GLU A 499 -14.31 -17.50 -7.69
N ARG A 500 -13.30 -16.62 -7.55
CA ARG A 500 -11.89 -17.00 -7.35
C ARG A 500 -11.37 -16.74 -5.94
N GLY A 501 -12.18 -16.11 -5.08
CA GLY A 501 -11.84 -15.78 -3.71
C GLY A 501 -10.76 -14.69 -3.56
N PRO A 502 -10.37 -14.34 -2.32
CA PRO A 502 -9.45 -13.22 -2.02
C PRO A 502 -8.02 -13.44 -2.55
N MET A 503 -7.68 -14.66 -2.98
CA MET A 503 -6.39 -15.01 -3.56
C MET A 503 -6.11 -14.31 -4.89
N ASN A 504 -7.16 -13.98 -5.65
CA ASN A 504 -7.03 -13.29 -6.93
C ASN A 504 -6.47 -11.86 -6.76
N CYS A 505 -6.86 -11.18 -5.67
CA CYS A 505 -6.39 -9.84 -5.31
C CYS A 505 -4.89 -9.86 -4.99
N ILE A 506 -4.49 -10.83 -4.17
CA ILE A 506 -3.12 -11.02 -3.70
C ILE A 506 -2.22 -11.55 -4.83
N ALA A 507 -2.79 -12.28 -5.79
CA ALA A 507 -2.10 -12.72 -6.99
C ALA A 507 -1.96 -11.62 -8.07
N GLY A 508 -2.74 -10.52 -7.96
CA GLY A 508 -2.72 -9.41 -8.91
C GLY A 508 -3.24 -9.77 -10.30
N ILE A 509 -4.14 -10.76 -10.39
CA ILE A 509 -4.72 -11.24 -11.66
C ILE A 509 -5.97 -10.42 -11.96
N LYS A 510 -5.93 -9.72 -13.09
CA LYS A 510 -7.06 -8.95 -13.62
C LYS A 510 -7.96 -9.88 -14.44
N ASP A 511 -9.26 -9.94 -14.17
CA ASP A 511 -10.21 -10.62 -15.04
C ASP A 511 -10.41 -9.81 -16.32
N GLU A 512 -9.73 -10.22 -17.39
CA GLU A 512 -10.06 -9.74 -18.74
C GLU A 512 -11.35 -10.45 -19.19
N SER A 513 -12.39 -9.68 -19.48
CA SER A 513 -13.61 -10.22 -20.08
C SER A 513 -13.28 -10.80 -21.46
N ASN A 514 -13.66 -12.07 -21.68
CA ASN A 514 -13.43 -12.80 -22.93
C ASN A 514 -14.14 -12.18 -24.16
N ASP A 515 -14.88 -11.07 -24.00
CA ASP A 515 -15.65 -10.42 -25.06
C ASP A 515 -14.87 -9.36 -25.86
N ALA A 516 -13.62 -9.05 -25.51
CA ALA A 516 -12.76 -8.16 -26.29
C ALA A 516 -11.98 -8.88 -27.41
N GLY A 517 -12.55 -9.93 -27.99
CA GLY A 517 -12.07 -10.53 -29.23
C GLY A 517 -12.62 -9.78 -30.45
N ASN A 518 -11.98 -8.68 -30.88
CA ASN A 518 -11.83 -8.25 -32.31
C ASN A 518 -11.58 -6.75 -32.59
N THR A 519 -11.21 -5.93 -31.63
CA THR A 519 -10.70 -4.57 -31.93
C THR A 519 -9.37 -4.30 -31.24
N ARG A 520 -8.30 -4.83 -31.84
CA ARG A 520 -6.92 -4.45 -31.52
C ARG A 520 -6.69 -2.99 -31.93
N SER A 521 -6.75 -2.06 -30.98
CA SER A 521 -6.09 -0.77 -31.12
C SER A 521 -4.57 -0.95 -30.93
N LEU A 522 -3.82 -0.50 -31.93
CA LEU A 522 -2.36 -0.59 -32.07
C LEU A 522 -1.59 0.34 -31.12
N THR A 523 -1.99 0.45 -29.85
CA THR A 523 -1.22 1.18 -28.83
C THR A 523 -0.37 0.20 -28.02
N ARG A 524 0.88 0.03 -28.47
CA ARG A 524 2.06 -0.36 -27.70
C ARG A 524 1.86 -1.56 -26.74
N ARG A 525 2.24 -2.76 -27.22
CA ARG A 525 2.48 -3.98 -26.40
C ARG A 525 2.98 -3.61 -25.00
N ARG A 526 2.11 -3.69 -23.97
CA ARG A 526 2.51 -3.75 -22.57
C ARG A 526 3.35 -5.02 -22.40
N LYS A 527 4.64 -4.86 -22.10
CA LYS A 527 5.60 -5.97 -21.98
C LYS A 527 5.45 -6.77 -20.66
N GLY A 528 4.47 -6.42 -19.81
CA GLY A 528 4.27 -7.00 -18.47
C GLY A 528 3.30 -8.20 -18.36
N ASN A 529 2.35 -8.38 -19.30
CA ASN A 529 1.35 -9.46 -19.20
C ASN A 529 1.88 -10.88 -19.50
N LYS A 530 3.19 -11.05 -19.75
CA LYS A 530 3.76 -12.39 -19.99
C LYS A 530 4.03 -13.18 -18.71
N ALA A 531 4.43 -12.53 -17.62
CA ALA A 531 4.77 -13.22 -16.37
C ALA A 531 3.55 -13.90 -15.71
N GLN A 532 2.34 -13.41 -15.94
CA GLN A 532 1.11 -13.95 -15.33
C GLN A 532 0.56 -15.20 -16.04
N GLN A 533 0.95 -15.45 -17.30
CA GLN A 533 0.59 -16.70 -18.00
C GLN A 533 1.46 -17.89 -17.57
N GLU A 534 2.50 -17.68 -16.76
CA GLU A 534 3.46 -18.70 -16.33
C GLU A 534 3.22 -19.19 -14.88
N TYR A 535 2.27 -18.58 -14.15
CA TYR A 535 1.79 -19.11 -12.87
C TYR A 535 0.88 -20.31 -13.10
N LEU A 536 1.20 -21.43 -12.46
CA LEU A 536 0.51 -22.69 -12.63
C LEU A 536 -0.80 -22.68 -11.82
N SER A 537 -1.94 -22.81 -12.51
CA SER A 537 -3.26 -22.81 -11.87
C SER A 537 -3.44 -24.02 -10.93
N PRO A 538 -4.15 -23.87 -9.79
CA PRO A 538 -4.52 -25.01 -8.95
C PRO A 538 -5.51 -25.93 -9.68
N SER A 539 -4.99 -26.97 -10.33
CA SER A 539 -5.68 -28.16 -10.87
C SER A 539 -7.19 -28.01 -11.15
N THR A 540 -7.56 -27.60 -12.37
CA THR A 540 -8.67 -28.28 -13.06
C THR A 540 -8.01 -29.46 -13.76
N SER A 541 -8.44 -30.68 -13.44
CA SER A 541 -7.95 -31.90 -14.08
C SER A 541 -8.27 -31.87 -15.58
N ARG A 542 -7.39 -31.29 -16.39
CA ARG A 542 -7.38 -31.51 -17.83
C ARG A 542 -6.83 -32.90 -18.06
N SER A 543 -7.74 -33.82 -18.35
CA SER A 543 -7.47 -35.07 -19.04
C SER A 543 -6.72 -34.73 -20.34
N ALA A 544 -5.40 -34.85 -20.30
CA ALA A 544 -4.58 -34.91 -21.48
C ALA A 544 -3.73 -36.18 -21.32
N LEU A 545 -3.92 -37.10 -22.27
CA LEU A 545 -3.08 -38.28 -22.45
C LEU A 545 -1.63 -37.84 -22.63
N ALA A 546 -0.87 -37.78 -21.55
CA ALA A 546 0.58 -37.73 -21.59
C ALA A 546 1.07 -39.17 -21.42
N GLU A 547 1.69 -39.69 -22.47
CA GLU A 547 2.43 -40.95 -22.43
C GLU A 547 3.28 -40.97 -21.16
N THR A 548 3.14 -42.05 -20.40
CA THR A 548 3.95 -42.33 -19.21
C THR A 548 5.42 -42.40 -19.62
N SER A 549 6.10 -41.26 -19.62
CA SER A 549 7.55 -41.19 -19.71
C SER A 549 8.09 -41.90 -18.48
N LYS A 550 8.67 -43.07 -18.70
CA LYS A 550 9.26 -43.99 -17.73
C LYS A 550 9.72 -43.26 -16.47
N GLU A 551 9.12 -43.58 -15.33
CA GLU A 551 9.72 -43.33 -14.02
C GLU A 551 11.09 -44.01 -14.02
N TYR A 552 12.15 -43.26 -14.34
CA TYR A 552 13.49 -43.69 -14.04
C TYR A 552 13.62 -43.69 -12.52
N SER A 553 13.42 -44.85 -11.92
CA SER A 553 13.76 -45.17 -10.55
C SER A 553 15.28 -45.11 -10.40
N PHE A 554 15.84 -43.91 -10.23
CA PHE A 554 17.23 -43.74 -9.84
C PHE A 554 17.40 -43.93 -8.33
N PRO A 555 18.53 -44.50 -7.86
CA PRO A 555 18.69 -44.88 -6.46
C PRO A 555 18.65 -43.66 -5.52
N ASP A 556 17.84 -43.76 -4.46
CA ASP A 556 17.57 -42.81 -3.37
C ASP A 556 18.80 -42.42 -2.49
N ASN A 557 20.03 -42.64 -2.96
CA ASN A 557 21.25 -42.47 -2.17
C ASN A 557 21.81 -41.03 -2.14
N TRP A 558 21.28 -40.11 -2.96
CA TRP A 558 21.86 -38.76 -3.15
C TRP A 558 21.75 -37.84 -1.92
N THR A 559 20.69 -37.97 -1.13
CA THR A 559 20.48 -37.15 0.08
C THR A 559 21.50 -37.47 1.20
N ASN A 560 22.33 -38.51 1.05
CA ASN A 560 23.30 -38.91 2.07
C ASN A 560 24.53 -38.00 2.18
N THR A 561 24.98 -37.29 1.15
CA THR A 561 26.30 -36.62 1.18
C THR A 561 26.25 -35.11 1.41
N ASN A 562 25.17 -34.43 1.02
CA ASN A 562 25.20 -32.96 0.91
C ASN A 562 24.92 -32.20 2.21
N PHE A 563 24.35 -32.87 3.22
CA PHE A 563 23.88 -32.22 4.45
C PHE A 563 24.66 -32.66 5.70
N ARG A 564 25.84 -33.27 5.51
CA ARG A 564 26.63 -33.83 6.60
C ARG A 564 27.46 -32.82 7.38
N LEU A 565 27.69 -31.62 6.84
CA LEU A 565 28.44 -30.55 7.51
C LEU A 565 27.57 -29.30 7.58
N ARG A 566 27.42 -28.71 8.77
CA ARG A 566 26.64 -27.48 8.93
C ARG A 566 27.20 -26.59 10.01
N MET A 567 27.30 -25.30 9.72
CA MET A 567 27.79 -24.31 10.67
C MET A 567 26.71 -24.04 11.72
N MET A 568 27.08 -24.05 13.00
CA MET A 568 26.18 -23.63 14.06
C MET A 568 26.36 -22.14 14.32
N GLN A 569 27.58 -21.73 14.65
CA GLN A 569 27.93 -20.34 14.87
C GLN A 569 29.26 -20.03 14.20
N ALA A 570 29.28 -19.01 13.35
CA ALA A 570 30.47 -18.62 12.60
C ALA A 570 31.66 -18.34 13.53
N GLY A 571 32.77 -19.03 13.28
CA GLY A 571 34.00 -18.93 14.08
C GLY A 571 33.94 -19.59 15.46
N VAL A 572 32.81 -20.19 15.85
CA VAL A 572 32.61 -20.79 17.18
C VAL A 572 32.32 -22.28 17.13
N SER A 573 31.38 -22.74 16.29
CA SER A 573 31.11 -24.18 16.16
C SER A 573 30.47 -24.63 14.85
N PHE A 574 30.72 -25.89 14.50
CA PHE A 574 30.05 -26.58 13.39
C PHE A 574 29.76 -28.04 13.75
N PHE A 575 28.76 -28.61 13.08
CA PHE A 575 28.34 -29.99 13.25
C PHE A 575 28.71 -30.82 12.02
N MET A 576 29.10 -32.07 12.27
CA MET A 576 29.41 -33.07 11.27
C MET A 576 28.65 -34.36 11.55
N VAL A 577 28.06 -34.96 10.52
CA VAL A 577 27.46 -36.29 10.55
C VAL A 577 28.35 -37.23 9.73
N THR A 578 28.82 -38.31 10.34
CA THR A 578 29.68 -39.29 9.68
C THR A 578 28.88 -40.22 8.76
N ASP A 579 29.59 -41.00 7.95
CA ASP A 579 29.01 -42.03 7.10
C ASP A 579 28.26 -43.12 7.87
N GLU A 580 28.67 -43.37 9.12
CA GLU A 580 28.03 -44.29 10.07
C GLU A 580 26.83 -43.66 10.79
N GLY A 581 26.55 -42.37 10.54
CA GLY A 581 25.44 -41.63 11.12
C GLY A 581 25.70 -41.13 12.55
N LEU A 582 26.96 -41.05 12.97
CA LEU A 582 27.36 -40.42 14.24
C LEU A 582 27.41 -38.91 14.08
N THR A 583 26.95 -38.18 15.09
CA THR A 583 26.92 -36.71 15.08
C THR A 583 27.99 -36.15 16.01
N PHE A 584 28.81 -35.25 15.48
CA PHE A 584 29.85 -34.54 16.21
C PHE A 584 29.67 -33.04 16.07
N GLU A 585 30.03 -32.31 17.11
CA GLU A 585 30.16 -30.85 17.12
C GLU A 585 31.62 -30.51 17.39
N TYR A 586 32.22 -29.66 16.56
CA TYR A 586 33.51 -29.06 16.83
C TYR A 586 33.26 -27.67 17.41
N LEU A 587 33.53 -27.50 18.70
CA LEU A 587 33.21 -26.31 19.47
C LEU A 587 34.48 -25.61 19.95
N TYR A 588 34.57 -24.31 19.71
CA TYR A 588 35.57 -23.43 20.29
C TYR A 588 35.07 -22.86 21.62
N THR A 589 35.70 -23.26 22.70
CA THR A 589 35.41 -22.77 24.04
C THR A 589 36.71 -22.69 24.85
N GLU A 590 36.84 -21.69 25.72
CA GLU A 590 38.02 -21.52 26.57
C GLU A 590 39.35 -21.48 25.79
N ASN A 591 39.35 -20.87 24.60
CA ASN A 591 40.48 -20.81 23.66
C ASN A 591 40.98 -22.15 23.12
N VAL A 592 40.21 -23.24 23.26
CA VAL A 592 40.53 -24.57 22.75
C VAL A 592 39.38 -25.08 21.88
N TRP A 593 39.72 -25.87 20.86
CA TRP A 593 38.73 -26.59 20.06
C TRP A 593 38.52 -28.00 20.60
N LEU A 594 37.26 -28.37 20.79
CA LEU A 594 36.86 -29.66 21.35
C LEU A 594 35.87 -30.36 20.41
N TRP A 595 36.00 -31.69 20.31
CA TRP A 595 35.00 -32.54 19.67
C TRP A 595 34.00 -33.05 20.70
N LEU A 596 32.73 -32.73 20.50
CA LEU A 596 31.62 -33.22 21.30
C LEU A 596 30.80 -34.21 20.48
N ARG A 597 30.58 -35.40 21.03
CA ARG A 597 29.72 -36.42 20.41
C ARG A 597 28.29 -36.24 20.91
N HIS A 598 27.34 -36.24 19.98
CA HIS A 598 25.91 -36.14 20.27
C HIS A 598 25.23 -37.46 19.92
N ASP A 599 24.98 -38.27 20.94
CA ASP A 599 24.33 -39.58 20.74
C ASP A 599 22.80 -39.46 20.62
N HIS A 600 22.25 -40.30 19.75
CA HIS A 600 20.82 -40.51 19.56
C HIS A 600 20.58 -41.99 19.23
N SER A 601 19.39 -42.51 19.53
CA SER A 601 19.07 -43.94 19.38
C SER A 601 19.03 -44.41 17.92
N THR A 602 18.78 -43.50 17.00
CA THR A 602 18.81 -43.75 15.54
C THR A 602 19.99 -43.02 14.90
N PRO A 603 20.67 -43.65 13.92
CA PRO A 603 21.75 -43.00 13.20
C PRO A 603 21.22 -41.82 12.37
N MET A 604 21.99 -40.75 12.34
CA MET A 604 21.64 -39.52 11.62
C MET A 604 22.04 -39.63 10.16
N ARG A 605 21.19 -39.12 9.28
CA ARG A 605 21.44 -39.03 7.84
C ARG A 605 22.06 -37.68 7.46
N GLY A 606 21.70 -36.60 8.16
CA GLY A 606 22.27 -35.27 7.94
C GLY A 606 21.59 -34.17 8.76
N SER A 607 22.08 -32.94 8.58
CA SER A 607 21.60 -31.71 9.22
C SER A 607 20.94 -30.78 8.19
N LEU A 608 19.64 -30.56 8.35
CA LEU A 608 18.77 -29.91 7.38
C LEU A 608 18.46 -28.45 7.70
N GLY A 609 18.89 -27.89 8.84
CA GLY A 609 18.62 -26.50 9.19
C GLY A 609 19.28 -26.07 10.48
N ASN A 610 19.50 -24.76 10.64
CA ASN A 610 19.76 -24.10 11.91
C ASN A 610 18.82 -22.89 12.02
N TYR A 611 18.19 -22.74 13.17
CA TYR A 611 17.37 -21.59 13.49
C TYR A 611 17.50 -21.25 14.98
N ASN A 612 17.90 -20.01 15.28
CA ASN A 612 17.98 -19.46 16.63
C ASN A 612 18.72 -20.36 17.65
N GLY A 613 19.81 -21.01 17.24
CA GLY A 613 20.57 -21.88 18.13
C GLY A 613 20.12 -23.35 18.17
N SER A 614 19.03 -23.68 17.47
CA SER A 614 18.49 -25.04 17.36
C SER A 614 18.85 -25.63 16.01
N LEU A 615 19.45 -26.82 16.01
CA LEU A 615 19.82 -27.56 14.80
C LEU A 615 18.78 -28.62 14.46
N PHE A 616 18.50 -28.75 13.18
CA PHE A 616 17.52 -29.68 12.63
C PHE A 616 18.25 -30.84 11.97
N PHE A 617 18.06 -32.03 12.50
CA PHE A 617 18.62 -33.28 12.00
C PHE A 617 17.56 -34.14 11.37
N VAL A 618 17.96 -34.98 10.42
CA VAL A 618 17.13 -36.02 9.85
C VAL A 618 17.81 -37.37 10.08
N ASP A 619 17.06 -38.34 10.59
CA ASP A 619 17.56 -39.71 10.76
C ASP A 619 17.44 -40.55 9.47
N ILE A 620 17.93 -41.79 9.51
CA ILE A 620 17.83 -42.73 8.39
C ILE A 620 16.38 -43.04 7.95
N TYR A 621 15.40 -42.86 8.84
CA TYR A 621 13.99 -43.10 8.56
C TYR A 621 13.28 -41.87 7.97
N GLY A 622 13.94 -40.72 7.95
CA GLY A 622 13.38 -39.44 7.51
C GLY A 622 12.67 -38.67 8.63
N THR A 623 12.88 -39.03 9.89
CA THR A 623 12.36 -38.33 11.06
C THR A 623 13.13 -37.02 11.25
N LEU A 624 12.43 -35.89 11.21
CA LEU A 624 12.99 -34.59 11.58
C LEU A 624 13.07 -34.46 13.11
N LEU A 625 14.27 -34.16 13.60
CA LEU A 625 14.62 -34.02 15.01
C LEU A 625 15.28 -32.65 15.24
N ILE A 626 14.96 -31.98 16.34
CA ILE A 626 15.67 -30.78 16.79
C ILE A 626 16.66 -31.17 17.87
N ARG A 627 17.89 -30.65 17.75
CA ARG A 627 18.87 -30.59 18.83
C ARG A 627 18.94 -29.16 19.34
N GLU A 628 18.54 -28.93 20.59
CA GLU A 628 18.57 -27.60 21.19
C GLU A 628 19.01 -27.63 22.66
N ARG A 629 19.53 -26.50 23.15
CA ARG A 629 19.76 -26.29 24.58
C ARG A 629 18.46 -25.86 25.25
N THR A 630 18.03 -26.65 26.23
CA THR A 630 16.90 -26.36 27.11
C THR A 630 17.43 -26.17 28.53
N GLY A 631 17.68 -24.92 28.92
CA GLY A 631 18.39 -24.63 30.17
C GLY A 631 19.86 -25.04 30.09
N ASN A 632 20.33 -25.83 31.05
CA ASN A 632 21.69 -26.37 31.06
C ASN A 632 21.83 -27.70 30.28
N ASP A 633 20.70 -28.33 29.91
CA ASP A 633 20.70 -29.63 29.26
C ASP A 633 20.45 -29.50 27.76
N LEU A 634 21.05 -30.40 26.98
CA LEU A 634 20.77 -30.53 25.57
C LEU A 634 19.67 -31.58 25.36
N ALA A 635 18.57 -31.20 24.70
CA ALA A 635 17.44 -32.09 24.42
C ALA A 635 17.34 -32.46 22.92
N TRP A 636 16.72 -33.62 22.65
CA TRP A 636 16.28 -34.04 21.32
C TRP A 636 14.76 -33.94 21.26
N ILE A 637 14.23 -33.24 20.26
CA ILE A 637 12.78 -33.04 20.10
C ILE A 637 12.33 -33.62 18.77
N ASN A 638 11.35 -34.52 18.79
CA ASN A 638 10.81 -35.13 17.57
C ASN A 638 9.75 -34.23 16.92
N CYS A 639 10.10 -33.62 15.79
CA CYS A 639 9.20 -32.74 15.03
C CYS A 639 8.22 -33.50 14.14
N THR A 640 8.58 -34.73 13.76
CA THR A 640 7.72 -35.58 12.91
C THR A 640 6.50 -36.10 13.68
N ALA A 641 6.65 -36.31 14.99
CA ALA A 641 5.56 -36.70 15.89
C ALA A 641 4.52 -35.60 16.13
N MET A 642 4.81 -34.35 15.71
CA MET A 642 3.88 -33.23 15.88
C MET A 642 2.69 -33.33 14.91
N ARG A 643 1.61 -32.58 15.19
CA ARG A 643 0.41 -32.57 14.36
C ARG A 643 0.76 -32.21 12.90
N LYS A 644 0.30 -33.04 11.96
CA LYS A 644 0.59 -32.94 10.50
C LYS A 644 2.06 -33.15 10.12
N GLY A 645 2.92 -33.63 11.02
CA GLY A 645 4.30 -33.96 10.72
C GLY A 645 4.42 -35.10 9.70
N THR A 646 5.44 -35.03 8.84
CA THR A 646 5.75 -36.05 7.83
C THR A 646 7.25 -36.27 7.72
N GLN A 647 7.63 -37.43 7.17
CA GLN A 647 9.02 -37.75 6.91
C GLN A 647 9.60 -36.84 5.82
N VAL A 648 10.81 -36.34 6.09
CA VAL A 648 11.54 -35.42 5.22
C VAL A 648 12.78 -36.10 4.65
N THR A 649 13.25 -35.60 3.51
CA THR A 649 14.44 -36.12 2.81
C THR A 649 15.48 -35.05 2.54
N ALA A 650 15.07 -33.82 2.28
CA ALA A 650 15.95 -32.68 2.08
C ALA A 650 15.41 -31.45 2.80
N GLY A 651 16.29 -30.47 3.02
CA GLY A 651 15.98 -29.19 3.64
C GLY A 651 16.75 -28.07 2.96
N PRO A 652 16.75 -26.87 3.55
CA PRO A 652 17.43 -25.74 2.97
C PRO A 652 18.95 -25.93 2.94
N PRO A 653 19.59 -25.44 1.88
CA PRO A 653 21.05 -25.56 1.70
C PRO A 653 21.86 -24.68 2.66
N TRP A 654 21.29 -23.60 3.20
CA TRP A 654 21.89 -22.73 4.22
C TRP A 654 20.85 -22.25 5.20
N ASP A 655 21.35 -21.68 6.28
CA ASP A 655 20.56 -21.18 7.39
C ASP A 655 20.00 -19.78 7.08
N GLY A 656 18.76 -19.55 7.54
CA GLY A 656 18.02 -18.32 7.28
C GLY A 656 18.47 -17.14 8.14
N LYS A 657 17.72 -16.03 8.06
CA LYS A 657 17.99 -14.76 8.77
C LYS A 657 18.31 -14.97 10.27
N LEU A 658 19.25 -14.16 10.78
CA LEU A 658 19.60 -14.09 12.22
C LEU A 658 18.53 -13.37 13.08
N LYS A 659 17.57 -12.68 12.47
CA LYS A 659 16.57 -11.87 13.18
C LYS A 659 15.26 -12.65 13.30
N VAL A 660 14.95 -13.08 14.51
CA VAL A 660 13.74 -13.84 14.87
C VAL A 660 12.49 -12.98 14.66
N THR A 661 11.54 -13.44 13.84
CA THR A 661 10.23 -12.83 13.64
C THR A 661 9.09 -13.77 14.06
N ALA A 662 7.88 -13.24 14.20
CA ALA A 662 6.69 -14.01 14.59
C ALA A 662 6.20 -14.98 13.49
N GLU A 663 6.74 -14.90 12.27
CA GLU A 663 6.28 -15.68 11.10
C GLU A 663 7.38 -16.55 10.46
N ASP A 664 8.52 -16.69 11.14
CA ASP A 664 9.66 -17.46 10.65
C ASP A 664 9.31 -18.94 10.45
N ALA A 665 9.72 -19.46 9.31
CA ALA A 665 9.51 -20.84 8.91
C ALA A 665 10.72 -21.40 8.15
N LEU A 666 10.96 -22.70 8.32
CA LEU A 666 11.90 -23.48 7.54
C LEU A 666 11.14 -24.33 6.51
N PHE A 667 11.76 -24.58 5.35
CA PHE A 667 11.15 -25.36 4.29
C PHE A 667 11.84 -26.71 4.11
N PHE A 668 11.08 -27.78 3.95
CA PHE A 668 11.62 -29.13 3.77
C PHE A 668 10.96 -29.84 2.58
N VAL A 669 11.67 -30.81 2.02
CA VAL A 669 11.13 -31.71 0.99
C VAL A 669 10.73 -33.03 1.63
N SER A 670 9.46 -33.39 1.53
CA SER A 670 8.95 -34.67 2.03
C SER A 670 9.55 -35.86 1.28
N LYS A 671 9.49 -37.06 1.88
CA LYS A 671 9.85 -38.31 1.17
C LYS A 671 9.00 -38.55 -0.09
N SER A 672 7.80 -37.98 -0.15
CA SER A 672 6.92 -38.00 -1.33
C SER A 672 7.23 -36.92 -2.37
N GLY A 673 8.24 -36.06 -2.14
CA GLY A 673 8.65 -35.00 -3.06
C GLY A 673 7.75 -33.77 -3.03
N ARG A 674 7.17 -33.43 -1.88
CA ARG A 674 6.32 -32.25 -1.67
C ARG A 674 7.03 -31.21 -0.82
N LEU A 675 6.73 -29.92 -1.03
CA LEU A 675 7.23 -28.84 -0.19
C LEU A 675 6.42 -28.80 1.12
N LEU A 676 7.14 -28.72 2.23
CA LEU A 676 6.61 -28.58 3.58
C LEU A 676 7.15 -27.29 4.18
N GLN A 677 6.27 -26.52 4.80
CA GLN A 677 6.65 -25.37 5.61
C GLN A 677 6.51 -25.75 7.08
N PHE A 678 7.57 -25.54 7.85
CA PHE A 678 7.63 -25.77 9.28
C PHE A 678 7.82 -24.43 9.99
N THR A 679 6.74 -23.91 10.60
CA THR A 679 6.79 -22.67 11.38
C THR A 679 7.62 -22.91 12.64
N VAL A 680 8.65 -22.09 12.85
CA VAL A 680 9.58 -22.17 14.00
C VAL A 680 9.50 -20.95 14.91
N ALA A 681 8.80 -19.90 14.48
CA ALA A 681 8.60 -18.67 15.24
C ALA A 681 8.10 -18.91 16.67
N LEU A 682 8.76 -18.29 17.65
CA LEU A 682 8.38 -18.29 19.06
C LEU A 682 8.10 -19.71 19.65
N ARG A 683 8.75 -20.76 19.11
CA ARG A 683 8.51 -22.17 19.46
C ARG A 683 7.08 -22.67 19.21
N LYS A 684 6.29 -21.97 18.39
CA LYS A 684 4.95 -22.42 17.97
C LYS A 684 5.06 -23.34 16.74
N PHE A 685 5.56 -24.55 16.96
CA PHE A 685 5.81 -25.51 15.89
C PHE A 685 4.55 -25.95 15.15
N LYS A 686 4.48 -25.69 13.84
CA LYS A 686 3.33 -26.04 13.00
C LYS A 686 3.77 -26.45 11.60
N TRP A 687 3.27 -27.59 11.15
CA TRP A 687 3.43 -28.08 9.78
C TRP A 687 2.34 -27.56 8.85
N LYS A 688 2.76 -27.07 7.67
CA LYS A 688 1.90 -26.71 6.54
C LYS A 688 2.38 -27.40 5.27
N TYR A 689 1.44 -27.93 4.50
CA TYR A 689 1.71 -28.59 3.22
C TYR A 689 1.61 -27.57 2.08
N CYS A 690 2.73 -27.25 1.44
CA CYS A 690 2.82 -26.29 0.33
C CYS A 690 2.64 -26.95 -1.05
N ARG A 691 2.31 -28.24 -1.08
CA ARG A 691 2.15 -29.07 -2.29
C ARG A 691 3.45 -29.11 -3.13
N ASN A 692 3.35 -29.45 -4.40
CA ASN A 692 4.43 -29.50 -5.38
C ASN A 692 3.89 -28.91 -6.70
N PRO A 693 4.77 -28.47 -7.62
CA PRO A 693 4.34 -28.02 -8.94
C PRO A 693 3.49 -29.11 -9.63
N PRO A 694 2.48 -28.74 -10.43
CA PRO A 694 1.79 -29.71 -11.28
C PRO A 694 2.81 -30.43 -12.17
N GLU A 695 2.59 -31.72 -12.39
CA GLU A 695 3.41 -32.61 -13.22
C GLU A 695 4.77 -33.08 -12.66
N THR A 696 5.28 -32.53 -11.55
CA THR A 696 6.59 -32.98 -11.02
C THR A 696 6.70 -32.99 -9.50
N LYS A 697 7.51 -33.92 -8.98
CA LYS A 697 7.92 -33.98 -7.57
C LYS A 697 9.18 -33.15 -7.38
N LEU A 698 9.38 -32.62 -6.18
CA LEU A 698 10.56 -31.83 -5.84
C LEU A 698 11.80 -32.72 -5.64
N ALA A 699 12.95 -32.19 -6.07
CA ALA A 699 14.25 -32.80 -5.86
C ALA A 699 15.02 -32.12 -4.72
N CYS A 700 15.18 -30.80 -4.78
CA CYS A 700 15.90 -30.02 -3.79
C CYS A 700 15.35 -28.59 -3.66
N ILE A 701 15.67 -27.95 -2.55
CA ILE A 701 15.45 -26.51 -2.34
C ILE A 701 16.75 -25.80 -2.74
N ILE A 702 16.63 -24.79 -3.59
CA ILE A 702 17.74 -23.94 -4.02
C ILE A 702 17.85 -22.74 -3.10
N ASP A 703 16.74 -22.09 -2.77
CA ASP A 703 16.74 -20.93 -1.89
C ASP A 703 15.48 -20.90 -1.03
N GLN A 704 15.65 -20.45 0.22
CA GLN A 704 14.55 -20.24 1.17
C GLN A 704 14.50 -18.77 1.61
N GLU A 705 13.86 -17.93 0.80
CA GLU A 705 13.62 -16.52 1.08
C GLU A 705 14.90 -15.64 1.18
N ILE A 706 16.09 -16.15 0.85
CA ILE A 706 17.30 -15.32 0.81
C ILE A 706 17.32 -14.55 -0.48
N PHE A 707 17.19 -15.21 -1.63
CA PHE A 707 17.20 -14.56 -2.94
C PHE A 707 16.07 -13.53 -3.06
N ARG A 708 14.86 -13.88 -2.62
CA ARG A 708 13.72 -12.95 -2.49
C ARG A 708 12.83 -13.29 -1.30
N GLU A 709 12.40 -12.26 -0.59
CA GLU A 709 11.49 -12.42 0.54
C GLU A 709 10.16 -13.06 0.09
N ASN A 710 9.61 -13.93 0.93
CA ASN A 710 8.38 -14.71 0.68
C ASN A 710 8.42 -15.69 -0.50
N ILE A 711 9.58 -15.90 -1.15
CA ILE A 711 9.70 -16.80 -2.29
C ILE A 711 10.70 -17.91 -1.99
N VAL A 712 10.33 -19.14 -2.31
CA VAL A 712 11.18 -20.33 -2.20
C VAL A 712 11.48 -20.85 -3.59
N PHE A 713 12.75 -20.96 -3.95
CA PHE A 713 13.18 -21.53 -5.23
C PHE A 713 13.54 -22.99 -5.06
N VAL A 714 13.07 -23.84 -5.98
CA VAL A 714 13.25 -25.29 -5.93
C VAL A 714 13.50 -25.86 -7.32
N VAL A 715 14.14 -27.02 -7.37
CA VAL A 715 14.29 -27.79 -8.61
C VAL A 715 13.41 -29.03 -8.56
N GLY A 716 12.63 -29.23 -9.62
CA GLY A 716 11.82 -30.43 -9.80
C GLY A 716 12.68 -31.64 -10.20
N ARG A 717 12.16 -32.86 -10.03
CA ARG A 717 12.86 -34.08 -10.48
C ARG A 717 13.07 -34.16 -11.99
N ASN A 718 12.32 -33.35 -12.74
CA ASN A 718 12.47 -33.07 -14.18
C ASN A 718 13.60 -32.08 -14.51
N GLY A 719 14.36 -31.58 -13.52
CA GLY A 719 15.49 -30.69 -13.72
C GLY A 719 15.10 -29.26 -14.13
N ARG A 720 13.84 -28.85 -13.88
CA ARG A 720 13.36 -27.48 -14.13
C ARG A 720 13.33 -26.65 -12.84
N LEU A 721 13.53 -25.34 -13.00
CA LEU A 721 13.46 -24.36 -11.91
C LEU A 721 12.02 -23.90 -11.66
N TYR A 722 11.61 -23.96 -10.41
CA TYR A 722 10.31 -23.49 -9.93
C TYR A 722 10.49 -22.50 -8.79
N GLN A 723 9.52 -21.60 -8.65
CA GLN A 723 9.36 -20.75 -7.47
C GLN A 723 8.00 -21.00 -6.83
N TYR A 724 7.99 -21.01 -5.50
CA TYR A 724 6.79 -21.04 -4.68
C TYR A 724 6.65 -19.71 -3.95
N ASN A 725 5.51 -19.05 -4.11
CA ASN A 725 5.21 -17.81 -3.39
C ASN A 725 4.44 -18.14 -2.11
N LYS A 726 5.01 -17.78 -0.95
CA LYS A 726 4.44 -18.05 0.38
C LYS A 726 3.15 -17.27 0.63
N VAL A 727 2.99 -16.09 0.01
CA VAL A 727 1.83 -15.21 0.16
C VAL A 727 0.66 -15.71 -0.69
N THR A 728 0.90 -16.01 -1.97
CA THR A 728 -0.16 -16.48 -2.89
C THR A 728 -0.35 -17.99 -2.86
N GLU A 729 0.56 -18.75 -2.24
CA GLU A 729 0.59 -20.23 -2.27
C GLU A 729 0.64 -20.83 -3.69
N LEU A 730 1.02 -20.03 -4.69
CA LEU A 730 1.09 -20.45 -6.09
C LEU A 730 2.51 -20.88 -6.49
N TRP A 731 2.53 -21.79 -7.45
CA TRP A 731 3.74 -22.27 -8.11
C TRP A 731 3.93 -21.57 -9.44
N HIS A 732 5.18 -21.26 -9.79
CA HIS A 732 5.55 -20.70 -11.08
C HIS A 732 6.76 -21.44 -11.63
N GLU A 733 6.67 -21.83 -12.90
CA GLU A 733 7.76 -22.47 -13.62
C GLU A 733 8.56 -21.40 -14.38
N HIS A 734 9.87 -21.41 -14.22
CA HIS A 734 10.73 -20.49 -14.95
C HIS A 734 11.01 -21.01 -16.35
N HIS A 735 10.98 -20.12 -17.34
CA HIS A 735 11.32 -20.47 -18.71
C HIS A 735 12.78 -20.95 -18.80
N GLN A 736 12.95 -22.25 -19.06
CA GLN A 736 14.23 -22.91 -19.17
C GLN A 736 14.36 -23.52 -20.57
N SER A 737 15.54 -23.37 -21.19
CA SER A 737 15.83 -24.03 -22.47
C SER A 737 15.64 -25.55 -22.33
N GLN A 738 15.06 -26.20 -23.33
CA GLN A 738 14.86 -27.65 -23.32
C GLN A 738 16.17 -28.44 -23.23
N HIS A 739 17.29 -27.83 -23.61
CA HIS A 739 18.63 -28.43 -23.55
C HIS A 739 19.33 -28.21 -22.21
N LEU A 740 18.83 -27.28 -21.39
CA LEU A 740 19.36 -27.03 -20.07
C LEU A 740 18.58 -27.91 -19.09
N VAL A 741 19.23 -28.85 -18.43
CA VAL A 741 18.65 -29.67 -17.36
C VAL A 741 19.45 -29.38 -16.10
N LEU A 742 18.78 -28.89 -15.06
CA LEU A 742 19.41 -28.61 -13.78
C LEU A 742 19.65 -29.92 -13.03
N SER A 743 20.81 -30.00 -12.39
CA SER A 743 21.11 -31.08 -11.46
C SER A 743 20.15 -31.03 -10.27
N ARG A 744 19.98 -32.18 -9.62
CA ARG A 744 19.16 -32.32 -8.40
C ARG A 744 19.92 -31.88 -7.13
N LEU A 745 21.01 -31.13 -7.29
CA LEU A 745 21.81 -30.58 -6.21
C LEU A 745 21.24 -29.27 -5.69
N PRO A 746 21.43 -28.95 -4.41
CA PRO A 746 21.22 -27.59 -3.94
C PRO A 746 22.11 -26.62 -4.72
N GLY A 747 21.57 -25.43 -5.05
CA GLY A 747 22.34 -24.30 -5.61
C GLY A 747 22.79 -23.35 -4.50
N THR A 748 23.31 -22.16 -4.84
CA THR A 748 23.61 -21.03 -3.94
C THR A 748 22.92 -19.74 -4.37
N ALA A 749 22.40 -18.94 -3.42
CA ALA A 749 21.81 -17.64 -3.69
C ALA A 749 22.75 -16.52 -3.23
N ILE A 750 23.02 -15.55 -4.10
CA ILE A 750 23.81 -14.36 -3.76
C ILE A 750 22.97 -13.11 -4.02
N ARG A 751 22.97 -12.23 -3.02
CA ARG A 751 22.36 -10.90 -3.12
C ARG A 751 23.27 -9.86 -2.47
N PRO A 752 23.35 -8.63 -3.02
CA PRO A 752 24.14 -7.56 -2.43
C PRO A 752 23.65 -7.14 -1.03
N SER A 753 22.34 -7.21 -0.77
CA SER A 753 21.74 -6.89 0.54
C SER A 753 20.38 -7.56 0.70
N PHE A 754 19.94 -7.75 1.96
CA PHE A 754 18.63 -8.31 2.33
C PHE A 754 17.41 -7.53 1.84
N PHE A 755 17.61 -6.34 1.27
CA PHE A 755 16.55 -5.53 0.66
C PHE A 755 16.77 -5.28 -0.83
N SER A 756 17.80 -5.89 -1.43
CA SER A 756 18.02 -5.77 -2.87
C SER A 756 16.99 -6.59 -3.65
N LEU A 757 16.43 -6.00 -4.70
CA LEU A 757 15.62 -6.66 -5.73
C LEU A 757 16.46 -7.24 -6.88
N THR A 758 17.78 -7.22 -6.74
CA THR A 758 18.72 -7.84 -7.68
C THR A 758 19.49 -8.95 -6.98
N GLY A 759 19.61 -10.10 -7.63
CA GLY A 759 20.38 -11.22 -7.10
C GLY A 759 20.70 -12.25 -8.19
N SER A 760 21.57 -13.19 -7.85
CA SER A 760 21.85 -14.35 -8.70
C SER A 760 21.68 -15.67 -7.93
N LEU A 761 21.02 -16.64 -8.57
CA LEU A 761 21.02 -18.04 -8.15
C LEU A 761 22.06 -18.78 -8.98
N PHE A 762 22.96 -19.49 -8.32
CA PHE A 762 23.96 -20.35 -8.95
C PHE A 762 23.59 -21.81 -8.72
N MET A 763 23.43 -22.56 -9.79
CA MET A 763 23.04 -23.97 -9.77
C MET A 763 23.98 -24.76 -10.66
N LEU A 764 24.01 -26.08 -10.50
CA LEU A 764 24.73 -26.96 -11.40
C LEU A 764 23.76 -27.56 -12.42
N SER A 765 24.16 -27.63 -13.68
CA SER A 765 23.47 -28.45 -14.69
C SER A 765 23.79 -29.94 -14.48
N GLU A 766 23.00 -30.83 -15.07
CA GLU A 766 23.15 -32.28 -14.92
C GLU A 766 24.51 -32.80 -15.44
N ASP A 767 25.10 -32.11 -16.41
CA ASP A 767 26.44 -32.36 -16.96
C ASP A 767 27.59 -31.72 -16.13
N GLY A 768 27.27 -31.03 -15.02
CA GLY A 768 28.23 -30.43 -14.11
C GLY A 768 28.66 -29.00 -14.46
N GLY A 769 28.03 -28.36 -15.44
CA GLY A 769 28.22 -26.93 -15.75
C GLY A 769 27.64 -26.00 -14.67
N LEU A 770 28.19 -24.80 -14.54
CA LEU A 770 27.65 -23.76 -13.66
C LEU A 770 26.58 -22.94 -14.41
N VAL A 771 25.40 -22.82 -13.81
CA VAL A 771 24.25 -22.10 -14.33
C VAL A 771 23.95 -20.93 -13.40
N GLU A 772 23.92 -19.71 -13.95
CA GLU A 772 23.46 -18.52 -13.24
C GLU A 772 22.06 -18.15 -13.72
N TYR A 773 21.12 -18.06 -12.78
CA TYR A 773 19.84 -17.39 -12.98
C TYR A 773 19.91 -16.03 -12.28
N HIS A 774 20.12 -14.99 -13.09
CA HIS A 774 20.15 -13.61 -12.64
C HIS A 774 18.76 -13.02 -12.65
N TRP A 775 18.41 -12.27 -11.59
CA TRP A 775 17.17 -11.52 -11.51
C TRP A 775 17.44 -10.05 -11.21
N ASN A 776 16.68 -9.17 -11.84
CA ASN A 776 16.56 -7.78 -11.46
C ASN A 776 15.11 -7.28 -11.61
N ALA A 777 14.75 -6.18 -10.95
CA ALA A 777 13.38 -5.65 -10.99
C ALA A 777 12.91 -5.18 -12.38
N TRP A 778 13.80 -5.10 -13.38
CA TRP A 778 13.54 -4.50 -14.69
C TRP A 778 13.38 -5.53 -15.82
N ASP A 779 14.10 -6.64 -15.75
CA ASP A 779 14.24 -7.63 -16.82
C ASP A 779 13.41 -8.90 -16.58
N GLY A 780 12.86 -9.07 -15.36
CA GLY A 780 12.26 -10.33 -14.94
C GLY A 780 13.35 -11.38 -14.79
#